data_AF-A0A7K8H252-F1
#
_entry.id   AF-A0A7K8H252-F1
#
_cell.length_a   1.000
_cell.length_b   1.000
_cell.length_c   1.000
_cell.angle_alpha   90.00
_cell.angle_beta   90.00
_cell.angle_gamma   90.00
#
_symmetry.space_group_name_H-M   'P 1'
#
loop_
_entity.id
_entity.type
_entity.pdbx_description
1 polymer ?
#
loop_
_entity_poly.entity_id
_entity_poly.type
_entity_poly.pdbx_seq_one_letter_code
_entity_poly.pdbx_strand_id
1 'polypeptide(L)'
;NCTEVICNGDNDIHVVPTYCPPVKEISCANKYPPMLVPDENGCCYRYECQCVCSGWGDPHYITFDGTYYTFLENCTYVLVKQIVPRYDNFRVYIDNYYCNAEDGLSCPKSIIIFYKSAEVVLTRQLMNGVMTNVMYFNKKIVQPGFKKDGISFSTLGINMIVGIEELGATITFSGLIFSVKLPYSKFGNNTEGQCGTCTNNKADECRLPSGKIISSCPQMAHHWIVDDNKTCHGIPIPPTITTPPPKPQCQTPQLCKLILSEVFAECHTVIPPEPFFKGCVFDGCRIDDEFMQCSSLEIYATECAARGVCIDWRGKTNNTCSFSCPSSLVYKPCGPINTVTCDQSYERPGYGITEGCFCPEGMTLLRAESNICVSECREKWTKDCQECVCDKNTLKVKCTKHKCSPTQQVFCEEPGYVPVHIQLPEDPCCTKTECYCNTSLCPDITPQCLEGQEIITIMQPGNCCPIFECRQGCIVNETYYAPGAVIPSGPCEACTCTESSPSTVSCEPVMCDTYCPLGYKYTVEPGQCCGTCKAAACVVTVGDNITHVLHEEEHWSPPGDNCTVYTCEKHADQYIQVIKEKSCPAFNSDELSEDGCCLVCRRIPKLCMKHNITTVINYNGCVSPAPVEITYCEGSCDAYSRYSQTTNTMVHKCSCCQEIKTSKRKVTLTCSDGTSLDHSYIYVEKCSCVDAEC
;
A
#
# COMPACT_ATOMS: atom_id res chain seq x y z
N ASN A 1 41.71 28.94 -29.53
CA ASN A 1 42.21 30.14 -30.26
C ASN A 1 41.02 30.85 -30.88
N CYS A 2 40.39 31.76 -30.12
CA CYS A 2 39.38 32.64 -30.68
C CYS A 2 40.07 33.85 -31.34
N THR A 3 39.58 34.26 -32.49
CA THR A 3 40.10 35.42 -33.23
C THR A 3 38.93 36.24 -33.72
N GLU A 4 38.96 37.54 -33.44
CA GLU A 4 38.01 38.50 -33.98
C GLU A 4 38.49 38.97 -35.35
N VAL A 5 37.57 39.04 -36.32
CA VAL A 5 37.86 39.43 -37.69
C VAL A 5 37.21 40.77 -37.98
N ILE A 6 38.01 41.81 -38.14
CA ILE A 6 37.56 43.18 -38.41
C ILE A 6 37.69 43.44 -39.91
N CYS A 7 36.58 43.77 -40.58
CA CYS A 7 36.56 44.10 -42.01
C CYS A 7 36.44 45.63 -42.16
N ASN A 8 37.50 46.27 -42.67
CA ASN A 8 37.56 47.73 -42.79
C ASN A 8 37.05 48.28 -44.14
N GLY A 9 36.52 47.42 -45.01
CA GLY A 9 36.27 47.74 -46.42
C GLY A 9 37.51 47.51 -47.29
N ASP A 10 37.36 47.56 -48.62
CA ASP A 10 38.43 47.35 -49.62
C ASP A 10 39.17 45.99 -49.55
N ASN A 11 38.47 44.91 -49.17
CA ASN A 11 39.07 43.57 -48.94
C ASN A 11 40.17 43.54 -47.86
N ASP A 12 40.24 44.55 -46.98
CA ASP A 12 41.18 44.56 -45.86
C ASP A 12 40.56 43.90 -44.62
N ILE A 13 41.22 42.83 -44.17
CA ILE A 13 40.75 41.97 -43.08
C ILE A 13 41.84 41.89 -42.01
N HIS A 14 41.53 42.40 -40.83
CA HIS A 14 42.39 42.28 -39.65
C HIS A 14 41.92 41.16 -38.73
N VAL A 15 42.79 40.19 -38.47
CA VAL A 15 42.55 39.11 -37.52
C VAL A 15 43.23 39.43 -36.20
N VAL A 16 42.44 39.67 -35.15
CA VAL A 16 42.93 40.02 -33.81
C VAL A 16 42.71 38.83 -32.87
N PRO A 17 43.75 38.32 -32.17
CA PRO A 17 43.57 37.28 -31.16
C PRO A 17 42.71 37.80 -30.00
N THR A 18 41.65 37.08 -29.64
CA THR A 18 40.83 37.44 -28.48
C THR A 18 41.53 37.01 -27.19
N TYR A 19 41.82 37.98 -26.31
CA TYR A 19 42.43 37.71 -25.01
C TYR A 19 41.35 37.67 -23.91
N CYS A 20 41.26 36.54 -23.21
CA CYS A 20 40.28 36.37 -22.14
C CYS A 20 40.87 36.77 -20.78
N PRO A 21 40.18 37.60 -19.99
CA PRO A 21 40.61 37.89 -18.63
C PRO A 21 40.58 36.62 -17.76
N PRO A 22 41.40 36.55 -16.69
CA PRO A 22 41.34 35.44 -15.73
C PRO A 22 39.93 35.32 -15.15
N VAL A 23 39.35 34.13 -15.25
CA VAL A 23 37.99 33.88 -14.76
C VAL A 23 38.03 33.78 -13.23
N LYS A 24 37.36 34.69 -12.53
CA LYS A 24 37.27 34.68 -11.07
C LYS A 24 36.02 33.92 -10.62
N GLU A 25 36.22 32.92 -9.77
CA GLU A 25 35.12 32.16 -9.17
C GLU A 25 34.25 33.06 -8.27
N ILE A 26 32.93 32.87 -8.35
CA ILE A 26 31.93 33.64 -7.59
C ILE A 26 31.21 32.74 -6.60
N SER A 27 30.69 33.31 -5.51
CA SER A 27 29.78 32.61 -4.60
C SER A 27 28.34 32.96 -4.93
N CYS A 28 27.49 31.95 -5.05
CA CYS A 28 26.05 32.13 -5.24
C CYS A 28 25.31 32.23 -3.90
N ALA A 29 24.31 33.11 -3.83
CA ALA A 29 23.49 33.37 -2.65
C ALA A 29 22.69 32.13 -2.21
N ASN A 30 22.24 31.34 -3.19
CA ASN A 30 21.55 30.07 -3.01
C ASN A 30 22.49 28.88 -2.75
N LYS A 31 23.82 29.09 -2.69
CA LYS A 31 24.83 28.05 -2.42
C LYS A 31 24.92 26.94 -3.48
N TYR A 32 24.36 27.14 -4.67
CA TYR A 32 24.66 26.26 -5.79
C TYR A 32 26.09 26.50 -6.30
N PRO A 33 26.78 25.48 -6.83
CA PRO A 33 28.05 25.66 -7.52
C PRO A 33 27.85 26.60 -8.72
N PRO A 34 28.71 27.62 -8.90
CA PRO A 34 28.64 28.49 -10.06
C PRO A 34 28.94 27.70 -11.34
N MET A 35 28.20 27.97 -12.41
CA MET A 35 28.45 27.35 -13.72
C MET A 35 29.38 28.21 -14.56
N LEU A 36 30.36 27.55 -15.19
CA LEU A 36 31.19 28.17 -16.20
C LEU A 36 30.40 28.22 -17.53
N VAL A 37 30.07 29.42 -17.99
CA VAL A 37 29.34 29.63 -19.24
C VAL A 37 30.18 30.44 -20.23
N PRO A 38 30.05 30.17 -21.54
CA PRO A 38 30.69 31.01 -22.55
C PRO A 38 30.06 32.41 -22.56
N ASP A 39 30.87 33.41 -22.93
CA ASP A 39 30.38 34.75 -23.27
C ASP A 39 29.55 34.74 -24.56
N GLU A 40 28.95 35.89 -24.91
CA GLU A 40 28.06 36.01 -26.07
C GLU A 40 28.74 35.63 -27.40
N ASN A 41 30.07 35.81 -27.48
CA ASN A 41 30.86 35.50 -28.67
C ASN A 41 31.45 34.08 -28.65
N GLY A 42 31.22 33.31 -27.57
CA GLY A 42 31.73 31.94 -27.40
C GLY A 42 33.24 31.83 -27.22
N CYS A 43 33.93 32.97 -27.02
CA CYS A 43 35.39 33.05 -26.99
C CYS A 43 35.96 32.92 -25.58
N CYS A 44 35.30 33.55 -24.60
CA CYS A 44 35.73 33.55 -23.21
C CYS A 44 34.66 32.92 -22.32
N TYR A 45 35.02 32.68 -21.06
CA TYR A 45 34.12 32.08 -20.08
C TYR A 45 33.96 32.98 -18.86
N ARG A 46 32.78 32.93 -18.26
CA ARG A 46 32.48 33.56 -16.99
C ARG A 46 31.71 32.61 -16.09
N TYR A 47 31.81 32.82 -14.78
CA TYR A 47 30.95 32.11 -13.84
C TYR A 47 29.60 32.82 -13.72
N GLU A 48 28.53 32.04 -13.76
CA GLU A 48 27.16 32.48 -13.50
C GLU A 48 26.51 31.59 -12.43
N CYS A 49 25.66 32.20 -11.61
CA CYS A 49 24.85 31.47 -10.65
C CYS A 49 23.64 30.84 -11.36
N GLN A 50 23.23 29.66 -10.91
CA GLN A 50 21.99 29.06 -11.37
C GLN A 50 20.81 29.68 -10.60
N CYS A 51 19.70 29.95 -11.28
CA CYS A 51 18.46 30.34 -10.61
C CYS A 51 17.58 29.12 -10.43
N VAL A 52 17.58 28.58 -9.21
CA VAL A 52 16.78 27.42 -8.83
C VAL A 52 15.83 27.82 -7.72
N CYS A 53 14.53 27.75 -8.02
CA CYS A 53 13.45 27.91 -7.05
C CYS A 53 12.86 26.54 -6.76
N SER A 54 12.55 26.23 -5.51
CA SER A 54 11.94 24.97 -5.13
C SER A 54 10.89 25.15 -4.04
N GLY A 55 9.98 24.21 -3.96
CA GLY A 55 9.02 24.13 -2.86
C GLY A 55 8.60 22.70 -2.62
N TRP A 56 8.17 22.41 -1.39
CA TRP A 56 7.73 21.09 -0.98
C TRP A 56 6.59 21.19 0.03
N GLY A 57 5.67 20.23 -0.04
CA GLY A 57 4.35 20.42 0.56
C GLY A 57 3.70 21.69 0.01
N ASP A 58 2.80 22.28 0.78
CA ASP A 58 2.46 23.70 0.70
C ASP A 58 2.18 24.15 2.14
N PRO A 59 3.27 24.54 2.80
CA PRO A 59 3.63 25.93 2.56
C PRO A 59 5.10 26.26 2.30
N HIS A 60 6.01 25.32 2.03
CA HIS A 60 7.45 25.64 2.03
C HIS A 60 7.98 26.08 0.67
N TYR A 61 8.60 27.26 0.61
CA TYR A 61 9.19 27.84 -0.60
C TYR A 61 10.65 28.25 -0.35
N ILE A 62 11.51 28.02 -1.34
CA ILE A 62 12.87 28.56 -1.46
C ILE A 62 12.95 29.32 -2.78
N THR A 63 13.21 30.63 -2.69
CA THR A 63 13.34 31.52 -3.86
C THR A 63 14.63 31.26 -4.64
N PHE A 64 14.76 31.87 -5.83
CA PHE A 64 15.92 31.70 -6.71
C PHE A 64 17.27 32.00 -6.04
N ASP A 65 17.31 32.99 -5.15
CA ASP A 65 18.52 33.37 -4.43
C ASP A 65 18.62 32.74 -3.03
N GLY A 66 17.71 31.82 -2.69
CA GLY A 66 17.79 30.96 -1.50
C GLY A 66 17.18 31.56 -0.24
N THR A 67 16.11 32.34 -0.37
CA THR A 67 15.30 32.81 0.76
C THR A 67 14.19 31.80 1.04
N TYR A 68 14.17 31.24 2.25
CA TYR A 68 13.13 30.34 2.71
C TYR A 68 11.98 31.11 3.33
N TYR A 69 10.74 30.78 2.96
CA TYR A 69 9.54 31.30 3.61
C TYR A 69 8.39 30.31 3.53
N THR A 70 7.33 30.60 4.28
CA THR A 70 6.10 29.79 4.31
C THR A 70 4.89 30.57 3.86
N PHE A 71 4.02 29.97 3.04
CA PHE A 71 2.77 30.55 2.56
C PHE A 71 1.68 29.49 2.42
N LEU A 72 0.51 29.68 3.05
CA LEU A 72 -0.59 28.70 3.07
C LEU A 72 -1.83 29.35 2.45
N GLU A 73 -2.16 29.01 1.21
CA GLU A 73 -3.43 29.39 0.59
C GLU A 73 -3.79 28.41 -0.53
N ASN A 74 -5.08 28.18 -0.74
CA ASN A 74 -5.62 27.15 -1.64
C ASN A 74 -6.02 27.68 -3.04
N CYS A 75 -5.33 28.71 -3.51
CA CYS A 75 -5.62 29.36 -4.79
C CYS A 75 -4.49 29.14 -5.80
N THR A 76 -4.70 29.63 -7.02
CA THR A 76 -3.64 29.65 -8.03
C THR A 76 -2.79 30.90 -7.87
N TYR A 77 -1.47 30.72 -7.85
CA TYR A 77 -0.50 31.80 -7.68
C TYR A 77 0.59 31.79 -8.76
N VAL A 78 1.15 32.97 -9.03
CA VAL A 78 2.31 33.13 -9.90
C VAL A 78 3.58 32.67 -9.17
N LEU A 79 4.15 31.53 -9.57
CA LEU A 79 5.48 31.11 -9.11
C LEU A 79 6.55 32.00 -9.72
N VAL A 80 6.56 32.09 -11.05
CA VAL A 80 7.48 32.97 -11.77
C VAL A 80 6.84 33.47 -13.06
N LYS A 81 7.05 34.75 -13.35
CA LYS A 81 6.85 35.35 -14.66
C LYS A 81 7.98 36.33 -14.97
N GLN A 82 8.04 36.75 -16.22
CA GLN A 82 9.03 37.73 -16.66
C GLN A 82 8.62 39.16 -16.25
N ILE A 83 9.58 39.96 -15.79
CA ILE A 83 9.36 41.40 -15.56
C ILE A 83 9.13 42.10 -16.91
N VAL A 84 10.05 41.85 -17.85
CA VAL A 84 9.95 42.26 -19.25
C VAL A 84 9.73 41.01 -20.09
N PRO A 85 8.61 40.90 -20.84
CA PRO A 85 8.25 39.69 -21.58
C PRO A 85 9.13 39.54 -22.83
N ARG A 86 10.30 38.91 -22.65
CA ARG A 86 11.29 38.68 -23.71
C ARG A 86 11.12 37.32 -24.40
N TYR A 87 10.59 36.35 -23.68
CA TYR A 87 10.52 34.95 -24.11
C TYR A 87 9.07 34.49 -24.19
N ASP A 88 8.40 34.81 -25.30
CA ASP A 88 7.11 34.27 -25.73
C ASP A 88 6.16 33.80 -24.61
N ASN A 89 5.77 34.71 -23.70
CA ASN A 89 4.82 34.41 -22.63
C ASN A 89 5.24 33.26 -21.66
N PHE A 90 6.54 33.05 -21.45
CA PHE A 90 7.01 32.14 -20.42
C PHE A 90 6.59 32.62 -19.02
N ARG A 91 5.81 31.79 -18.31
CA ARG A 91 5.40 31.95 -16.91
C ARG A 91 4.98 30.59 -16.33
N VAL A 92 5.14 30.44 -15.02
CA VAL A 92 4.81 29.21 -14.29
C VAL A 92 3.93 29.57 -13.10
N TYR A 93 2.82 28.87 -12.96
CA TYR A 93 1.87 29.00 -11.85
C TYR A 93 1.84 27.73 -11.01
N ILE A 94 1.43 27.88 -9.77
CA ILE A 94 1.12 26.79 -8.85
C ILE A 94 -0.36 26.88 -8.50
N ASP A 95 -1.07 25.77 -8.66
CA ASP A 95 -2.45 25.61 -8.21
C ASP A 95 -2.44 24.82 -6.91
N ASN A 96 -2.99 25.39 -5.84
CA ASN A 96 -2.99 24.79 -4.51
C ASN A 96 -4.40 24.34 -4.11
N TYR A 97 -4.50 23.40 -3.16
CA TYR A 97 -5.77 22.96 -2.59
C TYR A 97 -5.60 22.54 -1.13
N TYR A 98 -6.66 22.62 -0.31
CA TYR A 98 -6.60 22.10 1.05
C TYR A 98 -6.63 20.56 1.06
N CYS A 99 -5.60 19.93 1.63
CA CYS A 99 -5.44 18.47 1.65
C CYS A 99 -6.08 17.79 2.87
N ASN A 100 -7.24 18.29 3.33
CA ASN A 100 -8.06 17.74 4.42
C ASN A 100 -7.38 17.65 5.81
N ALA A 101 -6.36 18.46 6.10
CA ALA A 101 -5.88 18.63 7.47
C ALA A 101 -6.90 19.43 8.29
N GLU A 102 -7.12 19.07 9.56
CA GLU A 102 -8.07 19.77 10.47
C GLU A 102 -7.78 21.28 10.58
N ASP A 103 -6.51 21.67 10.41
CA ASP A 103 -6.03 23.05 10.47
C ASP A 103 -6.01 23.80 9.12
N GLY A 104 -6.48 23.20 8.02
CA GLY A 104 -6.46 23.82 6.69
C GLY A 104 -5.08 23.89 6.03
N LEU A 105 -4.26 22.83 6.14
CA LEU A 105 -3.00 22.73 5.39
C LEU A 105 -3.29 22.68 3.89
N SER A 106 -2.54 23.46 3.12
CA SER A 106 -2.59 23.45 1.68
C SER A 106 -1.59 22.44 1.11
N CYS A 107 -1.85 21.93 -0.08
CA CYS A 107 -0.97 21.05 -0.83
C CYS A 107 -0.95 21.49 -2.30
N PRO A 108 0.17 21.31 -3.01
CA PRO A 108 0.25 21.65 -4.42
C PRO A 108 -0.57 20.64 -5.22
N LYS A 109 -1.54 21.14 -5.98
CA LYS A 109 -2.37 20.34 -6.86
C LYS A 109 -1.70 20.13 -8.20
N SER A 110 -1.21 21.22 -8.79
CA SER A 110 -0.59 21.20 -10.11
C SER A 110 0.37 22.35 -10.36
N ILE A 111 1.32 22.12 -11.26
CA ILE A 111 2.18 23.15 -11.83
C ILE A 111 1.71 23.44 -13.25
N ILE A 112 1.42 24.70 -13.55
CA ILE A 112 0.89 25.15 -14.84
C ILE A 112 1.94 26.02 -15.52
N ILE A 113 2.45 25.57 -16.67
CA ILE A 113 3.52 26.22 -17.41
C ILE A 113 2.92 26.76 -18.71
N PHE A 114 3.14 28.05 -18.96
CA PHE A 114 2.79 28.68 -20.23
C PHE A 114 4.07 29.00 -20.98
N TYR A 115 4.09 28.69 -22.28
CA TYR A 115 5.16 29.09 -23.18
C TYR A 115 4.63 29.12 -24.61
N LYS A 116 4.93 30.20 -25.35
CA LYS A 116 4.31 30.52 -26.64
C LYS A 116 2.78 30.46 -26.51
N SER A 117 2.12 29.67 -27.34
CA SER A 117 0.68 29.40 -27.26
C SER A 117 0.32 28.14 -26.47
N ALA A 118 1.31 27.44 -25.90
CA ALA A 118 1.11 26.18 -25.21
C ALA A 118 0.80 26.38 -23.72
N GLU A 119 -0.12 25.57 -23.23
CA GLU A 119 -0.44 25.38 -21.82
C GLU A 119 -0.08 23.95 -21.41
N VAL A 120 0.82 23.83 -20.45
CA VAL A 120 1.33 22.55 -19.93
C VAL A 120 0.94 22.42 -18.46
N VAL A 121 0.43 21.26 -18.06
CA VAL A 121 0.01 21.00 -16.67
C VAL A 121 0.65 19.72 -16.17
N LEU A 122 1.34 19.79 -15.03
CA LEU A 122 1.84 18.64 -14.27
C LEU A 122 0.98 18.48 -13.03
N THR A 123 0.33 17.33 -12.86
CA THR A 123 -0.63 17.09 -11.76
C THR A 123 -0.62 15.64 -11.33
N ARG A 124 -1.18 15.34 -10.16
CA ARG A 124 -1.54 13.97 -9.76
C ARG A 124 -3.05 13.77 -9.81
N GLN A 125 -3.49 12.61 -10.30
CA GLN A 125 -4.91 12.26 -10.40
C GLN A 125 -5.14 10.79 -10.05
N LEU A 126 -6.30 10.50 -9.47
CA LEU A 126 -6.71 9.13 -9.17
C LEU A 126 -7.14 8.43 -10.48
N MET A 127 -6.33 7.48 -10.95
CA MET A 127 -6.64 6.65 -12.12
C MET A 127 -6.75 5.19 -11.67
N ASN A 128 -7.90 4.56 -11.91
CA ASN A 128 -8.19 3.17 -11.48
C ASN A 128 -7.91 2.93 -9.98
N GLY A 129 -8.20 3.91 -9.12
CA GLY A 129 -7.96 3.82 -7.68
C GLY A 129 -6.52 4.12 -7.24
N VAL A 130 -5.61 4.47 -8.16
CA VAL A 130 -4.19 4.76 -7.88
C VAL A 130 -3.86 6.21 -8.21
N MET A 131 -3.28 6.94 -7.26
CA MET A 131 -2.81 8.32 -7.48
C MET A 131 -1.61 8.33 -8.41
N THR A 132 -1.84 8.73 -9.66
CA THR A 132 -0.89 8.65 -10.77
C THR A 132 -0.42 10.05 -11.20
N ASN A 133 0.84 10.16 -11.59
CA ASN A 133 1.42 11.37 -12.20
C ASN A 133 0.87 11.53 -13.63
N VAL A 134 0.30 12.69 -13.94
CA VAL A 134 -0.32 12.98 -15.24
C VAL A 134 0.22 14.30 -15.79
N MET A 135 0.63 14.28 -17.06
CA MET A 135 1.15 15.44 -17.79
C MET A 135 0.21 15.79 -18.93
N TYR A 136 -0.10 17.08 -19.07
CA TYR A 136 -0.95 17.59 -20.14
C TYR A 136 -0.18 18.57 -21.03
N PHE A 137 -0.42 18.49 -22.34
CA PHE A 137 -0.06 19.50 -23.31
C PHE A 137 -1.33 19.96 -24.04
N ASN A 138 -1.70 21.24 -23.89
CA ASN A 138 -2.93 21.82 -24.43
C ASN A 138 -4.17 20.95 -24.15
N LYS A 139 -4.37 20.61 -22.87
CA LYS A 139 -5.49 19.81 -22.34
C LYS A 139 -5.53 18.35 -22.82
N LYS A 140 -4.50 17.86 -23.50
CA LYS A 140 -4.35 16.45 -23.90
C LYS A 140 -3.29 15.77 -23.04
N ILE A 141 -3.59 14.57 -22.55
CA ILE A 141 -2.62 13.75 -21.80
C ILE A 141 -1.47 13.36 -22.75
N VAL A 142 -0.24 13.53 -22.27
CA VAL A 142 0.98 13.14 -22.98
C VAL A 142 1.81 12.21 -22.10
N GLN A 143 2.64 11.38 -22.76
CA GLN A 143 3.52 10.41 -22.10
C GLN A 143 4.96 10.93 -22.08
N PRO A 144 5.84 10.39 -21.20
CA PRO A 144 7.27 10.68 -21.24
C PRO A 144 7.84 10.48 -22.65
N GLY A 145 8.73 11.39 -23.06
CA GLY A 145 9.31 11.50 -24.41
C GLY A 145 8.53 12.32 -25.43
N PHE A 146 7.33 12.78 -25.08
CA PHE A 146 6.61 13.70 -25.93
C PHE A 146 7.39 15.00 -26.12
N LYS A 147 7.56 15.44 -27.38
CA LYS A 147 8.25 16.68 -27.73
C LYS A 147 7.43 17.45 -28.76
N LYS A 148 7.12 18.71 -28.46
CA LYS A 148 6.41 19.61 -29.37
C LYS A 148 6.67 21.07 -29.02
N ASP A 149 6.77 21.93 -30.04
CA ASP A 149 6.92 23.38 -29.91
C ASP A 149 8.13 23.82 -29.03
N GLY A 150 9.20 23.01 -29.03
CA GLY A 150 10.40 23.24 -28.20
C GLY A 150 10.25 22.79 -26.73
N ILE A 151 9.12 22.18 -26.38
CA ILE A 151 8.83 21.64 -25.04
C ILE A 151 8.97 20.12 -25.07
N SER A 152 9.74 19.57 -24.14
CA SER A 152 9.92 18.13 -23.96
C SER A 152 9.42 17.66 -22.60
N PHE A 153 8.77 16.51 -22.57
CA PHE A 153 8.27 15.86 -21.37
C PHE A 153 9.11 14.61 -21.08
N SER A 154 9.48 14.41 -19.83
CA SER A 154 10.20 13.23 -19.39
C SER A 154 9.88 12.92 -17.93
N THR A 155 10.36 11.79 -17.44
CA THR A 155 10.24 11.39 -16.03
C THR A 155 11.58 10.90 -15.53
N LEU A 156 11.89 11.18 -14.26
CA LEU A 156 13.09 10.69 -13.61
C LEU A 156 12.75 10.29 -12.17
N GLY A 157 12.70 8.98 -11.93
CA GLY A 157 12.16 8.45 -10.68
C GLY A 157 10.70 8.90 -10.48
N ILE A 158 10.46 9.64 -9.40
CA ILE A 158 9.17 10.22 -9.00
C ILE A 158 8.81 11.54 -9.68
N ASN A 159 9.77 12.19 -10.33
CA ASN A 159 9.60 13.53 -10.86
C ASN A 159 9.06 13.49 -12.29
N MET A 160 7.96 14.21 -12.53
CA MET A 160 7.62 14.69 -13.87
C MET A 160 8.55 15.85 -14.23
N ILE A 161 9.07 15.87 -15.45
CA ILE A 161 10.02 16.88 -15.91
C ILE A 161 9.52 17.49 -17.22
N VAL A 162 9.52 18.82 -17.27
CA VAL A 162 9.30 19.61 -18.48
C VAL A 162 10.56 20.42 -18.77
N GLY A 163 11.15 20.15 -19.93
CA GLY A 163 12.28 20.92 -20.47
C GLY A 163 11.82 21.85 -21.59
N ILE A 164 12.29 23.09 -21.58
CA ILE A 164 12.12 24.04 -22.69
C ILE A 164 13.51 24.37 -23.22
N GLU A 165 13.93 23.65 -24.27
CA GLU A 165 15.32 23.64 -24.76
C GLU A 165 15.78 25.03 -25.21
N GLU A 166 14.92 25.76 -25.92
CA GLU A 166 15.19 27.11 -26.39
C GLU A 166 15.42 28.10 -25.23
N LEU A 167 14.83 27.87 -24.06
CA LEU A 167 15.01 28.71 -22.88
C LEU A 167 16.06 28.16 -21.92
N GLY A 168 16.48 26.90 -22.08
CA GLY A 168 17.25 26.18 -21.07
C GLY A 168 16.49 26.01 -19.74
N ALA A 169 15.17 26.16 -19.74
CA ALA A 169 14.34 26.08 -18.54
C ALA A 169 13.99 24.61 -18.24
N THR A 170 14.04 24.22 -16.97
CA THR A 170 13.63 22.89 -16.50
C THR A 170 12.68 23.05 -15.33
N ILE A 171 11.52 22.41 -15.41
CA ILE A 171 10.51 22.42 -14.36
C ILE A 171 10.26 20.98 -13.94
N THR A 172 10.30 20.71 -12.63
CA THR A 172 10.02 19.39 -12.07
C THR A 172 8.85 19.42 -11.12
N PHE A 173 8.07 18.34 -11.06
CA PHE A 173 6.98 18.17 -10.12
C PHE A 173 6.79 16.69 -9.75
N SER A 174 6.80 16.37 -8.45
CA SER A 174 6.50 15.02 -7.92
C SER A 174 5.10 14.88 -7.32
N GLY A 175 4.32 15.96 -7.32
CA GLY A 175 3.02 16.04 -6.66
C GLY A 175 3.03 16.76 -5.32
N LEU A 176 4.14 16.66 -4.58
CA LEU A 176 4.36 17.43 -3.35
C LEU A 176 5.55 18.36 -3.46
N ILE A 177 6.49 18.09 -4.37
CA ILE A 177 7.72 18.85 -4.53
C ILE A 177 7.76 19.42 -5.94
N PHE A 178 8.10 20.70 -6.07
CA PHE A 178 8.37 21.33 -7.36
C PHE A 178 9.75 21.99 -7.38
N SER A 179 10.33 22.09 -8.56
CA SER A 179 11.50 22.93 -8.81
C SER A 179 11.37 23.64 -10.16
N VAL A 180 11.81 24.89 -10.21
CA VAL A 180 11.94 25.69 -11.43
C VAL A 180 13.39 26.13 -11.55
N LYS A 181 14.08 25.64 -12.58
CA LYS A 181 15.46 25.99 -12.90
C LYS A 181 15.50 26.83 -14.17
N LEU A 182 16.05 28.04 -14.04
CA LEU A 182 16.22 29.01 -15.13
C LEU A 182 17.69 29.40 -15.30
N PRO A 183 18.19 29.56 -16.53
CA PRO A 183 19.55 30.05 -16.76
C PRO A 183 19.64 31.56 -16.52
N TYR A 184 20.63 31.97 -15.74
CA TYR A 184 20.88 33.37 -15.40
C TYR A 184 21.18 34.22 -16.64
N SER A 185 21.92 33.69 -17.61
CA SER A 185 22.15 34.35 -18.90
C SER A 185 20.89 34.83 -19.64
N LYS A 186 19.72 34.21 -19.40
CA LYS A 186 18.45 34.60 -20.01
C LYS A 186 17.51 35.29 -19.05
N PHE A 187 17.41 34.82 -17.82
CA PHE A 187 16.40 35.25 -16.85
C PHE A 187 16.95 36.12 -15.72
N GLY A 188 18.27 36.33 -15.68
CA GLY A 188 18.94 37.21 -14.73
C GLY A 188 18.31 38.60 -14.73
N ASN A 189 17.94 39.08 -13.54
CA ASN A 189 17.26 40.36 -13.33
C ASN A 189 15.92 40.52 -14.07
N ASN A 190 15.28 39.42 -14.52
CA ASN A 190 14.05 39.47 -15.30
C ASN A 190 12.95 38.54 -14.78
N THR A 191 12.99 38.11 -13.52
CA THR A 191 11.97 37.26 -12.91
C THR A 191 11.26 37.98 -11.76
N GLU A 192 9.97 37.71 -11.61
CA GLU A 192 9.17 38.12 -10.45
C GLU A 192 8.08 37.07 -10.17
N GLY A 193 7.58 37.01 -8.94
CA GLY A 193 6.65 35.99 -8.47
C GLY A 193 7.00 35.48 -7.08
N GLN A 194 6.39 34.38 -6.67
CA GLN A 194 6.73 33.69 -5.43
C GLN A 194 8.18 33.15 -5.39
N CYS A 195 8.76 32.80 -6.54
CA CYS A 195 10.16 32.40 -6.65
C CYS A 195 11.16 33.57 -6.52
N GLY A 196 10.70 34.80 -6.37
CA GLY A 196 11.54 35.98 -6.22
C GLY A 196 12.26 36.40 -7.50
N THR A 197 13.41 37.04 -7.32
CA THR A 197 14.20 37.65 -8.37
C THR A 197 15.47 36.82 -8.62
N CYS A 198 15.85 36.64 -9.88
CA CYS A 198 17.07 35.90 -10.25
C CYS A 198 18.23 36.90 -10.32
N THR A 199 18.68 37.45 -9.18
CA THR A 199 19.66 38.55 -9.12
C THR A 199 20.91 38.21 -8.33
N ASN A 200 20.96 37.04 -7.69
CA ASN A 200 21.98 36.64 -6.72
C ASN A 200 21.99 37.52 -5.46
N ASN A 201 20.85 38.09 -5.08
CA ASN A 201 20.67 38.96 -3.92
C ASN A 201 19.41 38.58 -3.14
N LYS A 202 19.55 38.33 -1.83
CA LYS A 202 18.40 37.96 -0.99
C LYS A 202 17.51 39.13 -0.61
N ALA A 203 17.99 40.37 -0.78
CA ALA A 203 17.30 41.57 -0.29
C ALA A 203 16.14 42.03 -1.17
N ASP A 204 16.07 41.60 -2.42
CA ASP A 204 15.05 41.97 -3.42
C ASP A 204 14.05 40.84 -3.74
N GLU A 205 14.17 39.69 -3.07
CA GLU A 205 13.35 38.51 -3.34
C GLU A 205 11.86 38.73 -3.09
N CYS A 206 11.50 39.50 -2.07
CA CYS A 206 10.11 39.72 -1.69
C CYS A 206 9.50 40.91 -2.45
N ARG A 207 9.55 40.85 -3.79
CA ARG A 207 9.07 41.89 -4.72
C ARG A 207 7.57 41.73 -5.04
N LEU A 208 6.79 42.78 -4.80
CA LEU A 208 5.37 42.84 -5.13
C LEU A 208 5.14 43.01 -6.66
N PRO A 209 3.92 42.69 -7.17
CA PRO A 209 3.55 42.97 -8.56
C PRO A 209 3.69 44.44 -8.96
N SER A 210 3.63 45.36 -7.99
CA SER A 210 3.76 46.80 -8.20
C SER A 210 5.19 47.28 -8.45
N GLY A 211 6.21 46.42 -8.29
CA GLY A 211 7.60 46.88 -8.31
C GLY A 211 8.27 46.96 -6.94
N LYS A 212 7.46 47.17 -5.89
CA LYS A 212 7.96 47.47 -4.55
C LYS A 212 8.51 46.22 -3.87
N ILE A 213 9.70 46.34 -3.29
CA ILE A 213 10.30 45.31 -2.42
C ILE A 213 9.81 45.53 -0.99
N ILE A 214 9.36 44.46 -0.34
CA ILE A 214 8.97 44.46 1.08
C ILE A 214 9.85 43.47 1.86
N SER A 215 9.80 43.50 3.19
CA SER A 215 10.63 42.63 4.03
C SER A 215 10.09 41.22 4.25
N SER A 216 8.81 40.97 3.93
CA SER A 216 8.13 39.71 4.22
C SER A 216 7.67 39.02 2.93
N CYS A 217 8.34 37.94 2.57
CA CYS A 217 7.97 37.09 1.44
C CYS A 217 6.60 36.41 1.64
N PRO A 218 6.20 35.96 2.86
CA PRO A 218 4.83 35.51 3.10
C PRO A 218 3.78 36.57 2.76
N GLN A 219 4.02 37.85 3.13
CA GLN A 219 3.11 38.94 2.76
C GLN A 219 3.10 39.19 1.25
N MET A 220 4.27 39.11 0.60
CA MET A 220 4.38 39.26 -0.85
C MET A 220 3.58 38.19 -1.58
N ALA A 221 3.62 36.94 -1.12
CA ALA A 221 2.98 35.80 -1.77
C ALA A 221 1.46 35.99 -1.99
N HIS A 222 0.74 36.61 -1.04
CA HIS A 222 -0.70 36.92 -1.21
C HIS A 222 -1.00 37.82 -2.42
N HIS A 223 -0.07 38.69 -2.80
CA HIS A 223 -0.25 39.61 -3.93
C HIS A 223 -0.03 38.95 -5.29
N TRP A 224 0.53 37.73 -5.32
CA TRP A 224 0.79 36.98 -6.55
C TRP A 224 -0.36 36.06 -6.94
N ILE A 225 -1.56 36.30 -6.43
CA ILE A 225 -2.77 35.56 -6.79
C ILE A 225 -3.13 35.77 -8.26
N VAL A 226 -3.55 34.69 -8.93
CA VAL A 226 -4.07 34.75 -10.30
C VAL A 226 -5.57 34.99 -10.21
N ASP A 227 -6.06 36.08 -10.82
CA ASP A 227 -7.50 36.32 -10.98
C ASP A 227 -8.09 35.29 -11.93
N ASP A 228 -8.54 34.16 -11.37
CA ASP A 228 -9.37 33.19 -12.06
C ASP A 228 -10.81 33.31 -11.55
N ASN A 229 -11.80 33.12 -12.44
CA ASN A 229 -13.23 33.45 -12.23
C ASN A 229 -13.94 32.54 -11.19
N LYS A 230 -13.19 31.92 -10.27
CA LYS A 230 -13.63 30.98 -9.24
C LYS A 230 -13.11 31.39 -7.87
N THR A 231 -14.02 31.65 -6.94
CA THR A 231 -13.95 31.50 -5.45
C THR A 231 -12.74 32.04 -4.65
N CYS A 232 -11.66 32.47 -5.29
CA CYS A 232 -10.44 33.01 -4.67
C CYS A 232 -10.51 34.53 -4.47
N HIS A 233 -11.64 35.16 -4.82
CA HIS A 233 -11.88 36.56 -4.56
C HIS A 233 -12.28 36.76 -3.08
N GLY A 234 -11.55 37.62 -2.36
CA GLY A 234 -12.06 38.23 -1.13
C GLY A 234 -11.43 37.79 0.19
N ILE A 235 -10.26 37.14 0.20
CA ILE A 235 -9.48 37.04 1.44
C ILE A 235 -8.81 38.42 1.67
N PRO A 236 -9.18 39.20 2.70
CA PRO A 236 -8.48 40.43 3.01
C PRO A 236 -7.05 40.07 3.39
N ILE A 237 -6.07 40.62 2.68
CA ILE A 237 -4.64 40.47 3.04
C ILE A 237 -4.50 40.92 4.50
N PRO A 238 -4.16 40.03 5.45
CA PRO A 238 -4.11 40.43 6.84
C PRO A 238 -3.06 41.55 7.03
N PRO A 239 -3.37 42.61 7.80
CA PRO A 239 -2.47 43.76 7.97
C PRO A 239 -1.14 43.38 8.64
N THR A 240 -1.13 42.25 9.35
CA THR A 240 0.05 41.68 10.02
C THR A 240 0.05 40.17 9.80
N ILE A 241 0.70 39.71 8.74
CA ILE A 241 0.93 38.26 8.53
C ILE A 241 2.22 37.91 9.25
N THR A 242 2.09 37.44 10.49
CA THR A 242 3.11 36.58 11.07
C THR A 242 3.08 35.28 10.28
N THR A 243 4.23 34.63 10.12
CA THR A 243 4.33 33.19 9.81
C THR A 243 3.14 32.40 10.42
N PRO A 244 2.66 31.33 9.76
CA PRO A 244 1.50 30.54 10.19
C PRO A 244 1.45 30.31 11.70
N PRO A 245 0.24 30.20 12.29
CA PRO A 245 0.03 30.24 13.74
C PRO A 245 1.05 29.37 14.49
N PRO A 246 1.55 29.84 15.65
CA PRO A 246 2.56 29.14 16.40
C PRO A 246 2.11 27.71 16.70
N LYS A 247 3.03 26.77 16.45
CA LYS A 247 3.03 25.33 16.74
C LYS A 247 1.83 24.83 17.58
N PRO A 248 1.10 23.79 17.14
CA PRO A 248 0.64 22.78 18.10
C PRO A 248 1.89 22.30 18.86
N GLN A 249 1.90 22.35 20.20
CA GLN A 249 3.02 21.81 20.97
C GLN A 249 3.08 20.28 20.73
N CYS A 250 3.87 19.88 19.74
CA CYS A 250 4.08 18.48 19.39
C CYS A 250 5.56 18.11 19.60
N GLN A 251 5.82 16.85 19.97
CA GLN A 251 7.18 16.33 20.04
C GLN A 251 7.76 16.27 18.62
N THR A 252 9.04 16.60 18.46
CA THR A 252 9.71 16.51 17.15
C THR A 252 9.55 15.10 16.55
N PRO A 253 8.90 14.96 15.38
CA PRO A 253 8.72 13.67 14.73
C PRO A 253 10.06 12.97 14.46
N GLN A 254 10.08 11.64 14.52
CA GLN A 254 11.34 10.88 14.44
C GLN A 254 12.00 11.02 13.07
N LEU A 255 11.23 11.02 11.97
CA LEU A 255 11.79 11.17 10.62
C LEU A 255 12.46 12.54 10.45
N CYS A 256 11.92 13.61 11.05
CA CYS A 256 12.52 14.94 10.98
C CYS A 256 13.88 15.03 11.67
N LYS A 257 14.14 14.18 12.68
CA LYS A 257 15.46 14.13 13.33
C LYS A 257 16.55 13.61 12.40
N LEU A 258 16.20 12.84 11.35
CA LEU A 258 17.17 12.37 10.36
C LEU A 258 17.86 13.52 9.65
N ILE A 259 17.16 14.63 9.39
CA ILE A 259 17.71 15.83 8.73
C ILE A 259 18.92 16.39 9.50
N LEU A 260 18.92 16.30 10.84
CA LEU A 260 20.00 16.78 11.71
C LEU A 260 20.99 15.67 12.11
N SER A 261 20.73 14.43 11.71
CA SER A 261 21.55 13.28 12.08
C SER A 261 22.80 13.14 11.22
N GLU A 262 23.68 12.21 11.60
CA GLU A 262 24.88 11.86 10.82
C GLU A 262 24.56 11.36 9.39
N VAL A 263 23.34 10.87 9.13
CA VAL A 263 22.91 10.46 7.78
C VAL A 263 23.07 11.59 6.77
N PHE A 264 22.84 12.84 7.19
CA PHE A 264 22.95 14.02 6.33
C PHE A 264 24.20 14.88 6.63
N ALA A 265 25.19 14.35 7.36
CA ALA A 265 26.36 15.13 7.79
C ALA A 265 27.13 15.76 6.62
N GLU A 266 27.33 15.00 5.52
CA GLU A 266 27.97 15.55 4.32
C GLU A 266 27.14 16.68 3.71
N CYS A 267 25.81 16.56 3.77
CA CYS A 267 24.90 17.56 3.25
C CYS A 267 24.95 18.89 4.00
N HIS A 268 25.13 18.84 5.32
CA HIS A 268 25.24 20.03 6.17
C HIS A 268 26.39 20.95 5.75
N THR A 269 27.41 20.39 5.08
CA THR A 269 28.58 21.15 4.61
C THR A 269 28.30 22.00 3.36
N VAL A 270 27.31 21.61 2.55
CA VAL A 270 26.99 22.28 1.27
C VAL A 270 25.67 23.05 1.32
N ILE A 271 24.72 22.63 2.16
CA ILE A 271 23.43 23.30 2.34
C ILE A 271 22.94 23.23 3.80
N PRO A 272 22.55 24.36 4.42
CA PRO A 272 22.05 24.37 5.79
C PRO A 272 20.78 23.52 5.95
N PRO A 273 20.69 22.66 6.99
CA PRO A 273 19.51 21.81 7.23
C PRO A 273 18.30 22.56 7.79
N GLU A 274 18.52 23.75 8.36
CA GLU A 274 17.52 24.51 9.14
C GLU A 274 16.16 24.70 8.41
N PRO A 275 16.09 25.11 7.12
CA PRO A 275 14.81 25.28 6.44
C PRO A 275 14.02 23.97 6.30
N PHE A 276 14.72 22.89 5.96
CA PHE A 276 14.15 21.57 5.73
C PHE A 276 13.70 20.91 7.03
N PHE A 277 14.49 21.06 8.11
CA PHE A 277 14.11 20.61 9.44
C PHE A 277 12.86 21.34 9.95
N LYS A 278 12.82 22.67 9.79
CA LYS A 278 11.64 23.47 10.17
C LYS A 278 10.40 23.07 9.37
N GLY A 279 10.55 22.81 8.07
CA GLY A 279 9.44 22.32 7.24
C GLY A 279 8.95 20.96 7.69
N CYS A 280 9.85 20.00 7.90
CA CYS A 280 9.47 18.66 8.35
C CYS A 280 8.71 18.68 9.67
N VAL A 281 9.18 19.44 10.66
CA VAL A 281 8.50 19.57 11.97
C VAL A 281 7.15 20.29 11.81
N PHE A 282 7.07 21.26 10.90
CA PHE A 282 5.81 21.95 10.62
C PHE A 282 4.75 20.97 10.09
N ASP A 283 5.11 20.16 9.09
CA ASP A 283 4.23 19.17 8.47
C ASP A 283 3.85 18.06 9.45
N GLY A 284 4.85 17.45 10.11
CA GLY A 284 4.63 16.31 11.00
C GLY A 284 3.96 16.65 12.34
N CYS A 285 3.80 17.94 12.69
CA CYS A 285 3.00 18.36 13.83
C CYS A 285 1.53 18.65 13.47
N ARG A 286 1.17 18.71 12.18
CA ARG A 286 -0.16 19.10 11.69
C ARG A 286 -0.88 18.01 10.93
N ILE A 287 -0.13 17.03 10.42
CA ILE A 287 -0.67 15.88 9.71
C ILE A 287 -0.18 14.61 10.39
N ASP A 288 -1.14 13.74 10.74
CA ASP A 288 -0.87 12.44 11.35
C ASP A 288 -0.24 11.43 10.36
N ASP A 289 -0.36 11.68 9.06
CA ASP A 289 0.31 10.89 8.02
C ASP A 289 1.83 11.17 8.00
N GLU A 290 2.60 10.21 8.53
CA GLU A 290 4.07 10.25 8.52
C GLU A 290 4.66 10.41 7.11
N PHE A 291 3.92 10.03 6.05
CA PHE A 291 4.37 10.17 4.67
C PHE A 291 4.66 11.64 4.28
N MET A 292 3.97 12.61 4.90
CA MET A 292 4.22 14.03 4.61
C MET A 292 5.65 14.45 4.99
N GLN A 293 6.23 13.86 6.04
CA GLN A 293 7.60 14.13 6.49
C GLN A 293 8.64 13.65 5.45
N CYS A 294 8.29 12.64 4.64
CA CYS A 294 9.15 12.14 3.57
C CYS A 294 9.43 13.20 2.51
N SER A 295 8.49 14.12 2.25
CA SER A 295 8.69 15.19 1.26
C SER A 295 9.83 16.14 1.66
N SER A 296 9.95 16.46 2.96
CA SER A 296 11.01 17.30 3.51
C SER A 296 12.39 16.62 3.46
N LEU A 297 12.44 15.30 3.69
CA LEU A 297 13.67 14.50 3.54
C LEU A 297 14.09 14.40 2.07
N GLU A 298 13.13 14.17 1.17
CA GLU A 298 13.33 14.01 -0.26
C GLU A 298 13.85 15.29 -0.93
N ILE A 299 13.25 16.45 -0.64
CA ILE A 299 13.78 17.74 -1.16
C ILE A 299 15.17 18.02 -0.59
N TYR A 300 15.44 17.67 0.68
CA TYR A 300 16.75 17.93 1.26
C TYR A 300 17.83 17.08 0.59
N ALA A 301 17.56 15.80 0.38
CA ALA A 301 18.42 14.91 -0.40
C ALA A 301 18.60 15.39 -1.85
N THR A 302 17.52 15.89 -2.48
CA THR A 302 17.55 16.42 -3.85
C THR A 302 18.43 17.67 -3.96
N GLU A 303 18.28 18.63 -3.06
CA GLU A 303 19.10 19.84 -3.01
C GLU A 303 20.57 19.52 -2.68
N CYS A 304 20.80 18.47 -1.91
CA CYS A 304 22.12 17.92 -1.65
C CYS A 304 22.79 17.37 -2.91
N ALA A 305 22.06 16.50 -3.62
CA ALA A 305 22.50 15.84 -4.84
C ALA A 305 22.80 16.86 -5.94
N ALA A 306 22.02 17.94 -6.01
CA ALA A 306 22.25 19.05 -6.92
C ALA A 306 23.54 19.84 -6.63
N ARG A 307 24.12 19.68 -5.43
CA ARG A 307 25.44 20.22 -5.01
C ARG A 307 26.54 19.15 -5.04
N GLY A 308 26.25 17.98 -5.59
CA GLY A 308 27.19 16.88 -5.77
C GLY A 308 27.32 15.93 -4.57
N VAL A 309 26.50 16.09 -3.53
CA VAL A 309 26.52 15.23 -2.33
C VAL A 309 25.35 14.26 -2.37
N CYS A 310 25.66 12.97 -2.45
CA CYS A 310 24.70 11.88 -2.51
C CYS A 310 24.33 11.39 -1.11
N ILE A 311 23.03 11.32 -0.77
CA ILE A 311 22.57 10.79 0.52
C ILE A 311 21.61 9.61 0.31
N ASP A 312 21.99 8.42 0.77
CA ASP A 312 21.08 7.26 0.84
C ASP A 312 20.26 7.28 2.14
N TRP A 313 19.12 7.96 2.08
CA TRP A 313 18.29 8.24 3.26
C TRP A 313 17.07 7.32 3.41
N ARG A 314 16.47 6.82 2.31
CA ARG A 314 15.19 6.08 2.38
C ARG A 314 15.27 4.82 3.24
N GLY A 315 16.38 4.09 3.16
CA GLY A 315 16.62 2.90 4.00
C GLY A 315 16.72 3.19 5.50
N LYS A 316 16.88 4.46 5.91
CA LYS A 316 16.95 4.89 7.32
C LYS A 316 15.60 5.28 7.92
N THR A 317 14.52 5.10 7.16
CA THR A 317 13.15 5.50 7.55
C THR A 317 12.27 4.36 8.03
N ASN A 318 12.82 3.17 8.34
CA ASN A 318 12.05 1.98 8.72
C ASN A 318 10.93 1.61 7.72
N ASN A 319 11.19 1.81 6.42
CA ASN A 319 10.27 1.63 5.30
C ASN A 319 9.09 2.61 5.20
N THR A 320 8.98 3.61 6.09
CA THR A 320 7.94 4.64 6.02
C THR A 320 8.02 5.44 4.72
N CYS A 321 9.23 5.81 4.29
CA CYS A 321 9.46 6.54 3.04
C CYS A 321 9.96 5.63 1.91
N SER A 322 9.53 4.37 1.86
CA SER A 322 9.95 3.43 0.82
C SER A 322 9.47 3.84 -0.57
N PHE A 323 10.24 3.47 -1.61
CA PHE A 323 9.90 3.75 -2.99
C PHE A 323 10.07 2.51 -3.88
N SER A 324 9.06 2.20 -4.68
CA SER A 324 8.99 1.00 -5.51
C SER A 324 9.09 1.35 -6.99
N CYS A 325 9.98 0.65 -7.70
CA CYS A 325 10.18 0.84 -9.14
C CYS A 325 9.33 -0.13 -9.99
N PRO A 326 8.96 0.27 -11.23
CA PRO A 326 8.35 -0.63 -12.20
C PRO A 326 9.21 -1.87 -12.50
N SER A 327 8.57 -2.96 -12.95
CA SER A 327 9.25 -4.22 -13.27
C SER A 327 10.42 -4.02 -14.25
N SER A 328 11.58 -4.57 -13.90
CA SER A 328 12.92 -4.45 -14.54
C SER A 328 13.80 -3.26 -14.14
N LEU A 329 13.29 -2.27 -13.39
CA LEU A 329 14.09 -1.18 -12.83
C LEU A 329 14.36 -1.38 -11.33
N VAL A 330 15.47 -0.84 -10.85
CA VAL A 330 15.86 -0.84 -9.43
C VAL A 330 15.96 0.59 -8.91
N TYR A 331 15.53 0.78 -7.67
CA TYR A 331 15.72 2.05 -6.98
C TYR A 331 17.22 2.29 -6.75
N LYS A 332 17.70 3.48 -7.05
CA LYS A 332 19.01 3.96 -6.59
C LYS A 332 18.84 5.31 -5.91
N PRO A 333 19.49 5.51 -4.74
CA PRO A 333 19.50 6.80 -4.06
C PRO A 333 20.19 7.88 -4.91
N CYS A 334 21.15 7.46 -5.73
CA CYS A 334 21.91 8.32 -6.62
C CYS A 334 22.22 7.60 -7.93
N GLY A 335 21.59 8.06 -9.00
CA GLY A 335 21.93 7.71 -10.38
C GLY A 335 22.14 8.97 -11.23
N PRO A 336 22.72 8.81 -12.42
CA PRO A 336 23.02 9.95 -13.30
C PRO A 336 21.72 10.59 -13.81
N ILE A 337 21.66 11.93 -13.83
CA ILE A 337 20.51 12.67 -14.39
C ILE A 337 20.30 12.32 -15.87
N ASN A 338 21.41 12.20 -16.61
CA ASN A 338 21.40 11.74 -18.00
C ASN A 338 21.78 10.26 -18.03
N THR A 339 20.79 9.39 -18.09
CA THR A 339 21.02 7.95 -18.25
C THR A 339 21.45 7.64 -19.68
N VAL A 340 22.48 6.80 -19.82
CA VAL A 340 22.86 6.27 -21.13
C VAL A 340 21.69 5.43 -21.64
N THR A 341 21.29 5.68 -22.88
CA THR A 341 20.24 4.93 -23.57
C THR A 341 20.77 4.37 -24.87
N CYS A 342 20.19 3.28 -25.35
CA CYS A 342 20.64 2.66 -26.59
C CYS A 342 20.44 3.54 -27.85
N ASP A 343 19.47 4.45 -27.82
CA ASP A 343 19.18 5.37 -28.92
C ASP A 343 20.06 6.65 -28.91
N GLN A 344 20.83 6.90 -27.84
CA GLN A 344 21.73 8.06 -27.75
C GLN A 344 23.19 7.64 -27.83
N SER A 345 23.76 7.69 -29.04
CA SER A 345 25.19 7.44 -29.29
C SER A 345 26.11 8.62 -28.97
N TYR A 346 25.58 9.73 -28.44
CA TYR A 346 26.35 10.93 -28.12
C TYR A 346 26.27 11.24 -26.64
N GLU A 347 27.40 11.06 -25.98
CA GLU A 347 27.70 11.53 -24.63
C GLU A 347 27.45 13.03 -24.55
N ARG A 348 26.36 13.43 -23.90
CA ARG A 348 26.40 14.63 -23.07
C ARG A 348 26.59 14.14 -21.64
N PRO A 349 27.81 14.19 -21.07
CA PRO A 349 27.97 13.97 -19.64
C PRO A 349 27.13 15.03 -18.92
N GLY A 350 25.95 14.61 -18.48
CA GLY A 350 25.19 15.38 -17.52
C GLY A 350 25.91 15.24 -16.21
N TYR A 351 26.65 16.27 -15.81
CA TYR A 351 27.17 16.35 -14.45
C TYR A 351 25.98 16.54 -13.52
N GLY A 352 25.66 15.49 -12.76
CA GLY A 352 24.63 15.54 -11.74
C GLY A 352 24.08 14.17 -11.38
N ILE A 353 23.75 14.02 -10.10
CA ILE A 353 23.18 12.82 -9.52
C ILE A 353 21.76 13.13 -9.03
N THR A 354 20.90 12.12 -9.04
CA THR A 354 19.53 12.23 -8.56
C THR A 354 19.00 10.87 -8.13
N GLU A 355 18.01 10.89 -7.26
CA GLU A 355 17.30 9.72 -6.81
C GLU A 355 16.31 9.23 -7.88
N GLY A 356 16.10 7.92 -8.01
CA GLY A 356 15.10 7.39 -8.93
C GLY A 356 15.22 5.91 -9.25
N CYS A 357 14.52 5.51 -10.32
CA CYS A 357 14.54 4.16 -10.86
C CYS A 357 15.53 4.08 -12.03
N PHE A 358 16.47 3.15 -11.93
CA PHE A 358 17.53 2.97 -12.91
C PHE A 358 17.66 1.50 -13.28
N CYS A 359 18.34 1.22 -14.39
CA CYS A 359 18.67 -0.16 -14.72
C CYS A 359 19.62 -0.78 -13.70
N PRO A 360 19.49 -2.11 -13.45
CA PRO A 360 20.47 -2.88 -12.71
C PRO A 360 21.88 -2.72 -13.29
N GLU A 361 22.90 -3.03 -12.48
CA GLU A 361 24.28 -3.01 -12.94
C GLU A 361 24.49 -3.90 -14.17
N GLY A 362 25.22 -3.40 -15.16
CA GLY A 362 25.46 -4.10 -16.42
C GLY A 362 24.32 -4.01 -17.45
N MET A 363 23.23 -3.29 -17.15
CA MET A 363 22.14 -3.05 -18.10
C MET A 363 21.96 -1.57 -18.43
N THR A 364 21.47 -1.29 -19.64
CA THR A 364 21.23 0.05 -20.19
C THR A 364 19.76 0.19 -20.56
N LEU A 365 19.21 1.38 -20.40
CA LEU A 365 17.82 1.65 -20.76
C LEU A 365 17.68 1.62 -22.29
N LEU A 366 16.69 0.89 -22.82
CA LEU A 366 16.49 0.78 -24.27
C LEU A 366 16.24 2.16 -24.91
N ARG A 367 15.33 2.94 -24.31
CA ARG A 367 15.02 4.32 -24.66
C ARG A 367 14.77 5.13 -23.40
N ALA A 368 14.98 6.45 -23.46
CA ALA A 368 14.73 7.37 -22.34
C ALA A 368 13.29 7.27 -21.80
N GLU A 369 12.33 6.92 -22.66
CA GLU A 369 10.92 6.77 -22.32
C GLU A 369 10.50 5.35 -21.88
N SER A 370 11.39 4.36 -22.03
CA SER A 370 11.07 2.97 -21.77
C SER A 370 11.47 2.56 -20.37
N ASN A 371 10.69 1.68 -19.74
CA ASN A 371 11.08 0.99 -18.51
C ASN A 371 11.77 -0.35 -18.82
N ILE A 372 12.51 -0.47 -19.93
CA ILE A 372 13.11 -1.72 -20.39
C ILE A 372 14.62 -1.60 -20.31
N CYS A 373 15.23 -2.52 -19.56
CA CYS A 373 16.69 -2.63 -19.43
C CYS A 373 17.22 -3.76 -20.31
N VAL A 374 18.29 -3.48 -21.06
CA VAL A 374 18.96 -4.45 -21.94
C VAL A 374 20.44 -4.55 -21.58
N SER A 375 21.01 -5.76 -21.62
CA SER A 375 22.43 -6.00 -21.32
C SER A 375 23.35 -5.49 -22.44
N GLU A 376 22.90 -5.60 -23.69
CA GLU A 376 23.55 -5.00 -24.85
C GLU A 376 22.50 -4.28 -25.70
N CYS A 377 22.80 -3.07 -26.18
CA CYS A 377 21.98 -2.34 -27.18
C CYS A 377 21.87 -3.06 -28.55
N ARG A 378 22.37 -4.30 -28.62
CA ARG A 378 22.55 -5.14 -29.81
C ARG A 378 21.73 -6.43 -29.73
N GLU A 379 20.69 -6.49 -28.93
CA GLU A 379 19.81 -7.66 -28.93
C GLU A 379 18.70 -7.58 -29.98
N LYS A 380 18.39 -8.73 -30.56
CA LYS A 380 17.13 -8.94 -31.27
C LYS A 380 16.06 -9.14 -30.21
N TRP A 381 14.97 -8.40 -30.29
CA TRP A 381 13.83 -8.61 -29.40
C TRP A 381 12.55 -8.77 -30.19
N THR A 382 11.60 -9.53 -29.63
CA THR A 382 10.29 -9.73 -30.23
C THR A 382 9.29 -8.82 -29.52
N LYS A 383 8.66 -7.90 -30.25
CA LYS A 383 7.58 -7.04 -29.74
C LYS A 383 6.43 -7.04 -30.73
N ASP A 384 5.21 -7.25 -30.23
CA ASP A 384 3.99 -7.31 -31.05
C ASP A 384 4.11 -8.27 -32.25
N CYS A 385 4.79 -9.41 -32.04
CA CYS A 385 5.08 -10.42 -33.08
C CYS A 385 5.89 -9.93 -34.26
N GLN A 386 6.78 -8.97 -33.99
CA GLN A 386 7.82 -8.52 -34.88
C GLN A 386 9.17 -8.80 -34.25
N GLU A 387 10.05 -9.47 -34.99
CA GLU A 387 11.47 -9.56 -34.65
C GLU A 387 12.13 -8.23 -35.03
N CYS A 388 12.51 -7.47 -34.02
CA CYS A 388 13.15 -6.18 -34.18
C CYS A 388 14.65 -6.30 -34.01
N VAL A 389 15.39 -5.74 -34.96
CA VAL A 389 16.85 -5.68 -34.95
C VAL A 389 17.28 -4.22 -35.10
N CYS A 390 18.13 -3.75 -34.20
CA CYS A 390 18.74 -2.43 -34.35
C CYS A 390 19.86 -2.49 -35.40
N ASP A 391 19.74 -1.71 -36.48
CA ASP A 391 20.73 -1.65 -37.56
C ASP A 391 21.99 -0.87 -37.12
N LYS A 392 23.14 -1.55 -37.18
CA LYS A 392 24.43 -1.08 -36.62
C LYS A 392 24.95 0.24 -37.20
N ASN A 393 24.53 0.62 -38.40
CA ASN A 393 25.05 1.81 -39.07
C ASN A 393 24.10 2.99 -39.00
N THR A 394 22.79 2.72 -38.84
CA THR A 394 21.76 3.75 -38.89
C THR A 394 21.09 4.01 -37.54
N LEU A 395 21.34 3.17 -36.53
CA LEU A 395 20.66 3.18 -35.22
C LEU A 395 19.13 3.14 -35.36
N LYS A 396 18.64 2.59 -36.48
CA LYS A 396 17.21 2.43 -36.75
C LYS A 396 16.80 1.02 -36.43
N VAL A 397 15.69 0.91 -35.72
CA VAL A 397 15.04 -0.37 -35.48
C VAL A 397 14.40 -0.84 -36.79
N LYS A 398 14.90 -1.95 -37.32
CA LYS A 398 14.26 -2.69 -38.41
C LYS A 398 13.50 -3.85 -37.80
N CYS A 399 12.18 -3.74 -37.79
CA CYS A 399 11.31 -4.82 -37.39
C CYS A 399 10.86 -5.60 -38.63
N THR A 400 11.06 -6.91 -38.60
CA THR A 400 10.49 -7.85 -39.57
C THR A 400 9.44 -8.69 -38.87
N LYS A 401 8.35 -8.99 -39.58
CA LYS A 401 7.31 -9.86 -39.03
C LYS A 401 7.91 -11.21 -38.62
N HIS A 402 7.59 -11.66 -37.41
CA HIS A 402 8.05 -12.94 -36.88
C HIS A 402 7.70 -14.07 -37.86
N LYS A 403 8.70 -14.85 -38.27
CA LYS A 403 8.53 -15.89 -39.28
C LYS A 403 8.10 -17.18 -38.61
N CYS A 404 6.81 -17.47 -38.64
CA CYS A 404 6.32 -18.78 -38.24
C CYS A 404 6.75 -19.84 -39.25
N SER A 405 7.14 -21.02 -38.74
CA SER A 405 7.35 -22.20 -39.59
C SER A 405 6.11 -22.44 -40.45
N PRO A 406 6.27 -22.80 -41.74
CA PRO A 406 5.12 -23.06 -42.61
C PRO A 406 4.26 -24.15 -41.98
N THR A 407 3.07 -23.75 -41.53
CA THR A 407 2.08 -24.66 -40.97
C THR A 407 1.60 -25.57 -42.10
N GLN A 408 1.71 -26.88 -41.91
CA GLN A 408 1.11 -27.85 -42.80
C GLN A 408 -0.39 -27.54 -42.89
N GLN A 409 -0.94 -27.43 -44.10
CA GLN A 409 -2.38 -27.15 -44.27
C GLN A 409 -3.16 -28.32 -43.67
N VAL A 410 -3.86 -28.05 -42.57
CA VAL A 410 -4.76 -28.99 -41.92
C VAL A 410 -6.15 -28.80 -42.52
N PHE A 411 -6.64 -29.81 -43.24
CA PHE A 411 -8.00 -29.84 -43.77
C PHE A 411 -8.89 -30.64 -42.81
N CYS A 412 -9.90 -29.99 -42.24
CA CYS A 412 -10.90 -30.65 -41.40
C CYS A 412 -12.02 -31.17 -42.30
N GLU A 413 -11.82 -32.33 -42.91
CA GLU A 413 -12.76 -32.91 -43.89
C GLU A 413 -13.94 -33.65 -43.24
N GLU A 414 -13.85 -33.94 -41.94
CA GLU A 414 -14.88 -34.65 -41.19
C GLU A 414 -16.10 -33.76 -40.84
N PRO A 415 -17.33 -34.29 -40.89
CA PRO A 415 -18.55 -33.51 -40.64
C PRO A 415 -18.54 -32.84 -39.26
N GLY A 416 -18.90 -31.55 -39.22
CA GLY A 416 -18.97 -30.78 -37.99
C GLY A 416 -17.62 -30.29 -37.45
N TYR A 417 -16.47 -30.72 -38.00
CA TYR A 417 -15.17 -30.21 -37.57
C TYR A 417 -14.81 -28.91 -38.30
N VAL A 418 -14.33 -27.92 -37.55
CA VAL A 418 -13.86 -26.64 -38.09
C VAL A 418 -12.41 -26.36 -37.67
N PRO A 419 -11.62 -25.72 -38.55
CA PRO A 419 -10.28 -25.31 -38.20
C PRO A 419 -10.31 -24.14 -37.22
N VAL A 420 -9.62 -24.28 -36.09
CA VAL A 420 -9.44 -23.24 -35.09
C VAL A 420 -7.95 -22.96 -34.93
N HIS A 421 -7.60 -21.67 -34.86
CA HIS A 421 -6.23 -21.23 -34.64
C HIS A 421 -5.94 -21.12 -33.14
N ILE A 422 -5.07 -21.98 -32.63
CA ILE A 422 -4.60 -21.95 -31.23
C ILE A 422 -3.21 -21.32 -31.18
N GLN A 423 -2.96 -20.44 -30.21
CA GLN A 423 -1.62 -19.90 -29.95
C GLN A 423 -0.69 -20.98 -29.38
N LEU A 424 0.56 -21.02 -29.85
CA LEU A 424 1.55 -21.95 -29.33
C LEU A 424 2.08 -21.46 -27.97
N PRO A 425 2.11 -22.30 -26.91
CA PRO A 425 2.64 -21.89 -25.61
C PRO A 425 4.12 -21.51 -25.64
N GLU A 426 4.90 -22.16 -26.51
CA GLU A 426 6.33 -21.91 -26.69
C GLU A 426 6.61 -20.69 -27.60
N ASP A 427 5.64 -20.27 -28.40
CA ASP A 427 5.72 -19.09 -29.28
C ASP A 427 4.34 -18.42 -29.42
N PRO A 428 4.01 -17.46 -28.54
CA PRO A 428 2.71 -16.78 -28.52
C PRO A 428 2.37 -16.03 -29.81
N CYS A 429 3.38 -15.80 -30.67
CA CYS A 429 3.25 -15.09 -31.92
C CYS A 429 2.90 -15.96 -33.11
N CYS A 430 2.92 -17.28 -32.94
CA CYS A 430 2.53 -18.23 -33.96
C CYS A 430 1.30 -19.02 -33.50
N THR A 431 0.42 -19.29 -34.45
CA THR A 431 -0.76 -20.13 -34.23
C THR A 431 -0.59 -21.45 -34.97
N LYS A 432 -1.01 -22.53 -34.33
CA LYS A 432 -1.27 -23.81 -34.99
C LYS A 432 -2.76 -23.95 -35.27
N THR A 433 -3.11 -24.61 -36.37
CA THR A 433 -4.50 -24.92 -36.68
C THR A 433 -4.82 -26.32 -36.15
N GLU A 434 -5.86 -26.43 -35.33
CA GLU A 434 -6.41 -27.70 -34.88
C GLU A 434 -7.89 -27.78 -35.23
N CYS A 435 -8.39 -28.98 -35.53
CA CYS A 435 -9.81 -29.19 -35.85
C CYS A 435 -10.61 -29.35 -34.55
N TYR A 436 -11.57 -28.46 -34.32
CA TYR A 436 -12.50 -28.56 -33.21
C TYR A 436 -13.88 -28.96 -33.70
N CYS A 437 -14.58 -29.75 -32.88
CA CYS A 437 -15.96 -30.10 -33.15
C CYS A 437 -16.89 -28.91 -32.91
N ASN A 438 -17.65 -28.54 -33.94
CA ASN A 438 -18.77 -27.63 -33.88
C ASN A 438 -20.05 -28.36 -34.33
N THR A 439 -20.83 -28.80 -33.35
CA THR A 439 -22.05 -29.60 -33.54
C THR A 439 -23.16 -28.86 -34.31
N SER A 440 -23.12 -27.52 -34.38
CA SER A 440 -24.08 -26.73 -35.15
C SER A 440 -23.89 -26.82 -36.67
N LEU A 441 -22.76 -27.37 -37.13
CA LEU A 441 -22.45 -27.57 -38.55
C LEU A 441 -22.66 -29.02 -39.01
N CYS A 442 -23.24 -29.85 -38.14
CA CYS A 442 -23.61 -31.20 -38.51
C CYS A 442 -24.77 -31.20 -39.53
N PRO A 443 -24.74 -32.08 -40.54
CA PRO A 443 -25.82 -32.18 -41.50
C PRO A 443 -27.11 -32.67 -40.84
N ASP A 444 -28.22 -31.97 -41.09
CA ASP A 444 -29.56 -32.37 -40.67
C ASP A 444 -30.02 -33.58 -41.49
N ILE A 445 -29.78 -34.78 -40.96
CA ILE A 445 -30.25 -36.03 -41.54
C ILE A 445 -31.51 -36.44 -40.78
N THR A 446 -32.64 -36.56 -41.47
CA THR A 446 -33.87 -37.15 -40.93
C THR A 446 -33.96 -38.62 -41.36
N PRO A 447 -33.49 -39.58 -40.55
CA PRO A 447 -33.63 -41.00 -40.88
C PRO A 447 -35.10 -41.44 -40.81
N GLN A 448 -35.51 -42.34 -41.70
CA GLN A 448 -36.83 -43.00 -41.66
C GLN A 448 -36.64 -44.49 -41.33
N CYS A 449 -37.17 -44.94 -40.19
CA CYS A 449 -37.19 -46.35 -39.79
C CYS A 449 -38.55 -47.01 -40.09
N LEU A 450 -38.57 -48.35 -40.15
CA LEU A 450 -39.79 -49.15 -40.38
C LEU A 450 -40.70 -49.14 -39.13
N GLU A 451 -41.98 -49.45 -39.32
CA GLU A 451 -42.97 -49.52 -38.24
C GLU A 451 -42.54 -50.51 -37.13
N GLY A 452 -42.45 -50.06 -35.89
CA GLY A 452 -41.95 -50.84 -34.75
C GLY A 452 -40.43 -50.77 -34.52
N GLN A 453 -39.72 -49.86 -35.19
CA GLN A 453 -38.31 -49.52 -34.94
C GLN A 453 -38.17 -48.05 -34.54
N GLU A 454 -37.24 -47.75 -33.64
CA GLU A 454 -36.90 -46.39 -33.25
C GLU A 454 -35.47 -46.02 -33.71
N ILE A 455 -35.31 -44.75 -34.07
CA ILE A 455 -34.03 -44.16 -34.46
C ILE A 455 -33.16 -44.00 -33.21
N ILE A 456 -31.99 -44.63 -33.20
CA ILE A 456 -30.97 -44.44 -32.19
C ILE A 456 -29.87 -43.54 -32.76
N THR A 457 -29.58 -42.48 -32.03
CA THR A 457 -28.48 -41.56 -32.29
C THR A 457 -27.22 -42.06 -31.58
N ILE A 458 -26.22 -42.48 -32.35
CA ILE A 458 -24.94 -43.01 -31.86
C ILE A 458 -23.86 -41.94 -32.04
N MET A 459 -23.21 -41.59 -30.94
CA MET A 459 -22.05 -40.70 -30.95
C MET A 459 -20.78 -41.56 -30.81
N GLN A 460 -20.14 -41.88 -31.93
CA GLN A 460 -18.92 -42.68 -31.90
C GLN A 460 -17.74 -41.89 -31.31
N PRO A 461 -16.88 -42.52 -30.47
CA PRO A 461 -15.71 -41.86 -29.90
C PRO A 461 -14.77 -41.36 -31.01
N GLY A 462 -14.58 -40.05 -31.09
CA GLY A 462 -13.73 -39.41 -32.10
C GLY A 462 -14.47 -38.75 -33.25
N ASN A 463 -15.81 -38.84 -33.31
CA ASN A 463 -16.63 -38.16 -34.32
C ASN A 463 -17.37 -36.95 -33.70
N CYS A 464 -17.51 -35.86 -34.47
CA CYS A 464 -18.22 -34.66 -34.03
C CYS A 464 -19.74 -34.75 -34.26
N CYS A 465 -20.15 -35.40 -35.34
CA CYS A 465 -21.57 -35.52 -35.69
C CYS A 465 -22.13 -36.91 -35.36
N PRO A 466 -23.42 -36.96 -34.97
CA PRO A 466 -24.08 -38.21 -34.65
C PRO A 466 -24.36 -39.07 -35.90
N ILE A 467 -24.32 -40.39 -35.73
CA ILE A 467 -24.71 -41.41 -36.71
C ILE A 467 -26.04 -42.02 -36.26
N PHE A 468 -26.92 -42.42 -37.19
CA PHE A 468 -28.24 -42.95 -36.86
C PHE A 468 -28.38 -44.43 -37.24
N GLU A 469 -28.89 -45.26 -36.32
CA GLU A 469 -29.20 -46.69 -36.53
C GLU A 469 -30.63 -47.00 -36.07
N CYS A 470 -31.37 -47.86 -36.79
CA CYS A 470 -32.72 -48.28 -36.40
C CYS A 470 -32.66 -49.55 -35.54
N ARG A 471 -33.24 -49.55 -34.32
CA ARG A 471 -33.26 -50.74 -33.44
C ARG A 471 -34.70 -51.20 -33.18
N GLN A 472 -34.87 -52.50 -32.99
CA GLN A 472 -36.16 -53.16 -32.71
C GLN A 472 -36.40 -53.21 -31.18
N GLY A 473 -37.59 -52.84 -30.73
CA GLY A 473 -37.97 -52.76 -29.30
C GLY A 473 -39.32 -53.40 -29.01
N CYS A 474 -39.78 -53.31 -27.76
CA CYS A 474 -41.06 -53.84 -27.31
C CYS A 474 -42.17 -52.82 -27.51
N ILE A 475 -43.36 -53.25 -27.92
CA ILE A 475 -44.54 -52.38 -28.01
C ILE A 475 -45.51 -52.79 -26.91
N VAL A 476 -45.78 -51.89 -25.96
CA VAL A 476 -46.72 -52.11 -24.85
C VAL A 476 -47.73 -50.96 -24.85
N ASN A 477 -49.03 -51.29 -24.98
CA ASN A 477 -50.13 -50.32 -25.11
C ASN A 477 -49.86 -49.23 -26.17
N GLU A 478 -49.53 -49.64 -27.41
CA GLU A 478 -49.22 -48.76 -28.54
C GLU A 478 -48.00 -47.84 -28.35
N THR A 479 -47.27 -47.99 -27.23
CA THR A 479 -46.06 -47.22 -26.93
C THR A 479 -44.83 -48.09 -27.14
N TYR A 480 -43.87 -47.59 -27.91
CA TYR A 480 -42.60 -48.27 -28.16
C TYR A 480 -41.64 -48.08 -26.98
N TYR A 481 -40.95 -49.15 -26.60
CA TYR A 481 -39.91 -49.17 -25.57
C TYR A 481 -38.65 -49.82 -26.17
N ALA A 482 -37.55 -49.08 -26.20
CA ALA A 482 -36.26 -49.61 -26.66
C ALA A 482 -35.79 -50.79 -25.79
N PRO A 483 -34.96 -51.72 -26.31
CA PRO A 483 -34.35 -52.77 -25.50
C PRO A 483 -33.57 -52.18 -24.32
N GLY A 484 -33.83 -52.67 -23.11
CA GLY A 484 -33.35 -52.18 -21.83
C GLY A 484 -34.21 -51.07 -21.20
N ALA A 485 -35.19 -50.51 -21.91
CA ALA A 485 -36.04 -49.44 -21.38
C ALA A 485 -37.03 -49.98 -20.34
N VAL A 486 -37.21 -49.20 -19.27
CA VAL A 486 -38.16 -49.48 -18.19
C VAL A 486 -39.58 -49.14 -18.65
N ILE A 487 -40.49 -50.09 -18.53
CA ILE A 487 -41.90 -49.97 -18.91
C ILE A 487 -42.68 -49.63 -17.64
N PRO A 488 -43.57 -48.62 -17.67
CA PRO A 488 -44.38 -48.26 -16.52
C PRO A 488 -45.36 -49.38 -16.15
N SER A 489 -45.00 -50.15 -15.12
CA SER A 489 -45.86 -51.05 -14.36
C SER A 489 -46.15 -50.47 -12.98
N GLY A 490 -47.03 -51.10 -12.19
CA GLY A 490 -47.47 -50.59 -10.90
C GLY A 490 -46.32 -50.25 -9.92
N PRO A 491 -46.59 -49.56 -8.80
CA PRO A 491 -45.55 -48.90 -8.00
C PRO A 491 -44.43 -49.84 -7.50
N CYS A 492 -44.67 -51.14 -7.35
CA CYS A 492 -43.72 -52.13 -6.83
C CYS A 492 -43.25 -53.19 -7.84
N GLU A 493 -43.34 -52.90 -9.14
CA GLU A 493 -42.91 -53.80 -10.20
C GLU A 493 -42.11 -53.01 -11.22
N ALA A 494 -40.90 -53.46 -11.55
CA ALA A 494 -40.05 -52.87 -12.57
C ALA A 494 -40.03 -53.79 -13.80
N CYS A 495 -40.79 -53.42 -14.83
CA CYS A 495 -40.77 -54.08 -16.12
C CYS A 495 -39.69 -53.48 -17.01
N THR A 496 -38.93 -54.29 -17.74
CA THR A 496 -37.96 -53.86 -18.74
C THR A 496 -38.16 -54.61 -20.04
N CYS A 497 -38.00 -53.91 -21.17
CA CYS A 497 -37.97 -54.56 -22.47
C CYS A 497 -36.65 -55.33 -22.62
N THR A 498 -36.67 -56.65 -22.63
CA THR A 498 -35.48 -57.49 -22.80
C THR A 498 -35.16 -57.68 -24.29
N GLU A 499 -33.87 -57.62 -24.62
CA GLU A 499 -33.36 -57.81 -25.99
C GLU A 499 -33.33 -59.31 -26.34
N SER A 500 -34.50 -59.85 -26.66
CA SER A 500 -34.73 -61.21 -27.15
C SER A 500 -35.18 -61.16 -28.62
N SER A 501 -35.14 -62.29 -29.35
CA SER A 501 -35.67 -62.37 -30.72
C SER A 501 -36.90 -63.28 -30.74
N PRO A 502 -38.13 -62.76 -30.57
CA PRO A 502 -38.55 -61.34 -30.51
C PRO A 502 -38.43 -60.70 -29.12
N SER A 503 -38.31 -59.36 -29.06
CA SER A 503 -38.13 -58.61 -27.80
C SER A 503 -39.34 -58.77 -26.87
N THR A 504 -39.11 -59.13 -25.61
CA THR A 504 -40.15 -59.46 -24.62
C THR A 504 -40.10 -58.54 -23.41
N VAL A 505 -41.20 -58.36 -22.70
CA VAL A 505 -41.23 -57.62 -21.43
C VAL A 505 -40.91 -58.55 -20.27
N SER A 506 -39.92 -58.21 -19.45
CA SER A 506 -39.54 -58.94 -18.23
C SER A 506 -39.75 -58.05 -17.01
N CYS A 507 -40.49 -58.52 -16.00
CA CYS A 507 -40.82 -57.75 -14.82
C CYS A 507 -40.24 -58.38 -13.55
N GLU A 508 -39.56 -57.57 -12.75
CA GLU A 508 -38.98 -57.98 -11.48
C GLU A 508 -39.55 -57.14 -10.32
N PRO A 509 -39.72 -57.73 -9.12
CA PRO A 509 -40.15 -56.98 -7.94
C PRO A 509 -39.07 -55.98 -7.49
N VAL A 510 -39.47 -54.74 -7.22
CA VAL A 510 -38.55 -53.68 -6.76
C VAL A 510 -38.11 -53.97 -5.33
N MET A 511 -36.81 -54.23 -5.13
CA MET A 511 -36.19 -54.38 -3.82
C MET A 511 -35.78 -52.99 -3.29
N CYS A 512 -36.39 -52.56 -2.19
CA CYS A 512 -36.08 -51.26 -1.60
C CYS A 512 -34.86 -51.33 -0.67
N ASP A 513 -33.91 -50.41 -0.85
CA ASP A 513 -32.84 -50.20 0.12
C ASP A 513 -33.39 -49.41 1.31
N THR A 514 -33.44 -50.05 2.48
CA THR A 514 -33.90 -49.43 3.73
C THR A 514 -32.75 -48.88 4.55
N TYR A 515 -31.51 -48.98 4.08
CA TYR A 515 -30.35 -48.46 4.79
C TYR A 515 -30.28 -46.94 4.65
N CYS A 516 -30.31 -46.24 5.78
CA CYS A 516 -30.13 -44.79 5.80
C CYS A 516 -28.76 -44.43 6.38
N PRO A 517 -28.13 -43.37 5.85
CA PRO A 517 -26.95 -42.77 6.46
C PRO A 517 -27.20 -42.40 7.93
N LEU A 518 -26.13 -42.35 8.72
CA LEU A 518 -26.18 -41.91 10.12
C LEU A 518 -26.92 -40.57 10.23
N GLY A 519 -27.81 -40.43 11.22
CA GLY A 519 -28.66 -39.25 11.40
C GLY A 519 -29.93 -39.21 10.55
N TYR A 520 -30.16 -40.19 9.67
CA TYR A 520 -31.36 -40.29 8.83
C TYR A 520 -32.17 -41.55 9.13
N LYS A 521 -33.48 -41.49 8.93
CA LYS A 521 -34.42 -42.60 9.16
C LYS A 521 -35.30 -42.83 7.94
N TYR A 522 -35.45 -44.09 7.56
CA TYR A 522 -36.26 -44.50 6.42
C TYR A 522 -37.76 -44.33 6.72
N THR A 523 -38.48 -43.65 5.83
CA THR A 523 -39.92 -43.36 5.98
C THR A 523 -40.65 -43.64 4.68
N VAL A 524 -41.74 -44.41 4.74
CA VAL A 524 -42.55 -44.77 3.57
C VAL A 524 -43.84 -43.94 3.58
N GLU A 525 -44.11 -43.22 2.49
CA GLU A 525 -45.34 -42.45 2.32
C GLU A 525 -46.44 -43.28 1.62
N PRO A 526 -47.74 -43.01 1.89
CA PRO A 526 -48.83 -43.78 1.31
C PRO A 526 -48.84 -43.70 -0.23
N GLY A 527 -48.77 -44.86 -0.90
CA GLY A 527 -48.80 -44.97 -2.37
C GLY A 527 -47.43 -45.08 -3.04
N GLN A 528 -46.32 -44.98 -2.29
CA GLN A 528 -44.96 -45.22 -2.80
C GLN A 528 -44.48 -46.64 -2.47
N CYS A 529 -43.69 -47.24 -3.35
CA CYS A 529 -43.15 -48.58 -3.11
C CYS A 529 -41.96 -48.59 -2.15
N CYS A 530 -41.00 -47.70 -2.39
CA CYS A 530 -39.86 -47.48 -1.50
C CYS A 530 -40.01 -46.14 -0.80
N GLY A 531 -39.66 -46.11 0.48
CA GLY A 531 -39.56 -44.91 1.28
C GLY A 531 -38.28 -44.13 1.03
N THR A 532 -38.15 -43.00 1.70
CA THR A 532 -36.98 -42.12 1.63
C THR A 532 -36.39 -41.91 3.02
N CYS A 533 -35.07 -41.73 3.08
CA CYS A 533 -34.35 -41.38 4.29
C CYS A 533 -34.59 -39.91 4.64
N LYS A 534 -35.39 -39.65 5.68
CA LYS A 534 -35.60 -38.30 6.21
C LYS A 534 -34.66 -38.05 7.40
N ALA A 535 -34.15 -36.83 7.50
CA ALA A 535 -33.26 -36.45 8.59
C ALA A 535 -33.99 -36.63 9.95
N ALA A 536 -33.31 -37.23 10.92
CA ALA A 536 -33.83 -37.52 12.25
C ALA A 536 -32.91 -36.98 13.38
N ALA A 537 -31.70 -36.54 13.04
CA ALA A 537 -30.72 -35.96 13.95
C ALA A 537 -29.66 -35.17 13.15
N CYS A 538 -28.92 -34.27 13.81
CA CYS A 538 -27.77 -33.59 13.19
C CYS A 538 -26.54 -34.47 13.27
N VAL A 539 -25.71 -34.50 12.23
CA VAL A 539 -24.44 -35.24 12.23
C VAL A 539 -23.28 -34.26 12.21
N VAL A 540 -22.47 -34.27 13.26
CA VAL A 540 -21.30 -33.41 13.43
C VAL A 540 -20.04 -34.22 13.13
N THR A 541 -19.18 -33.75 12.23
CA THR A 541 -17.89 -34.40 11.93
C THR A 541 -16.75 -33.41 12.15
N VAL A 542 -15.79 -33.74 13.02
CA VAL A 542 -14.66 -32.86 13.40
C VAL A 542 -13.34 -33.64 13.29
N GLY A 543 -12.39 -33.13 12.48
CA GLY A 543 -11.09 -33.77 12.24
C GLY A 543 -11.18 -35.13 11.53
N ASP A 544 -10.04 -35.80 11.31
CA ASP A 544 -9.93 -37.05 10.55
C ASP A 544 -10.64 -38.25 11.25
N ASN A 545 -11.98 -38.30 11.16
CA ASN A 545 -12.95 -39.37 11.51
C ASN A 545 -13.70 -39.35 12.86
N ILE A 546 -13.85 -38.21 13.57
CA ILE A 546 -14.79 -38.17 14.71
C ILE A 546 -16.17 -37.68 14.22
N THR A 547 -17.11 -38.61 14.07
CA THR A 547 -18.52 -38.32 13.73
C THR A 547 -19.42 -38.56 14.94
N HIS A 548 -20.17 -37.54 15.36
CA HIS A 548 -21.15 -37.61 16.45
C HIS A 548 -22.55 -37.27 15.93
N VAL A 549 -23.55 -38.05 16.34
CA VAL A 549 -24.96 -37.78 16.02
C VAL A 549 -25.57 -37.05 17.20
N LEU A 550 -26.13 -35.86 16.98
CA LEU A 550 -26.79 -35.04 17.99
C LEU A 550 -28.29 -35.05 17.78
N HIS A 551 -29.02 -35.45 18.82
CA HIS A 551 -30.47 -35.37 18.84
C HIS A 551 -30.94 -33.96 19.23
N GLU A 552 -32.24 -33.68 19.04
CA GLU A 552 -32.84 -32.37 19.33
C GLU A 552 -32.52 -31.89 20.76
N GLU A 553 -32.05 -30.64 20.88
CA GLU A 553 -31.61 -29.99 22.13
C GLU A 553 -30.35 -30.58 22.79
N GLU A 554 -29.71 -31.58 22.18
CA GLU A 554 -28.45 -32.13 22.67
C GLU A 554 -27.28 -31.19 22.34
N HIS A 555 -26.29 -31.12 23.24
CA HIS A 555 -25.10 -30.28 23.10
C HIS A 555 -23.85 -31.14 23.22
N TRP A 556 -22.89 -30.92 22.32
CA TRP A 556 -21.65 -31.69 22.29
C TRP A 556 -20.46 -30.81 21.93
N SER A 557 -19.32 -31.05 22.57
CA SER A 557 -18.04 -30.39 22.30
C SER A 557 -16.99 -31.43 21.91
N PRO A 558 -16.12 -31.13 20.92
CA PRO A 558 -15.10 -32.06 20.50
C PRO A 558 -14.08 -32.36 21.60
N PRO A 559 -13.52 -33.58 21.64
CA PRO A 559 -12.44 -33.91 22.57
C PRO A 559 -11.23 -32.98 22.35
N GLY A 560 -10.90 -32.15 23.34
CA GLY A 560 -9.76 -31.21 23.29
C GLY A 560 -10.11 -29.78 22.89
N ASP A 561 -11.35 -29.51 22.47
CA ASP A 561 -11.86 -28.15 22.21
C ASP A 561 -13.15 -27.90 23.02
N ASN A 562 -12.97 -27.32 24.20
CA ASN A 562 -14.08 -26.93 25.08
C ASN A 562 -14.65 -25.54 24.72
N CYS A 563 -14.07 -24.83 23.76
CA CYS A 563 -14.51 -23.49 23.36
C CYS A 563 -15.58 -23.52 22.27
N THR A 564 -15.69 -24.64 21.55
CA THR A 564 -16.69 -24.86 20.50
C THR A 564 -17.77 -25.82 21.00
N VAL A 565 -19.02 -25.37 21.01
CA VAL A 565 -20.19 -26.19 21.35
C VAL A 565 -21.09 -26.32 20.12
N TYR A 566 -21.41 -27.56 19.77
CA TYR A 566 -22.36 -27.90 18.73
C TYR A 566 -23.72 -28.25 19.34
N THR A 567 -24.79 -27.66 18.82
CA THR A 567 -26.18 -27.93 19.24
C THR A 567 -27.01 -28.31 18.02
N CYS A 568 -27.91 -29.30 18.17
CA CYS A 568 -28.88 -29.63 17.13
C CYS A 568 -30.24 -29.00 17.44
N GLU A 569 -30.69 -28.09 16.58
CA GLU A 569 -31.98 -27.42 16.70
C GLU A 569 -32.93 -27.92 15.61
N LYS A 570 -34.19 -28.18 15.96
CA LYS A 570 -35.22 -28.56 15.00
C LYS A 570 -36.01 -27.34 14.56
N HIS A 571 -35.94 -27.02 13.27
CA HIS A 571 -36.71 -25.94 12.66
C HIS A 571 -37.68 -26.54 11.64
N ALA A 572 -38.98 -26.55 11.98
CA ALA A 572 -40.01 -27.31 11.26
C ALA A 572 -39.68 -28.82 11.16
N ASP A 573 -39.43 -29.34 9.95
CA ASP A 573 -39.07 -30.74 9.68
C ASP A 573 -37.57 -30.92 9.34
N GLN A 574 -36.73 -29.93 9.64
CA GLN A 574 -35.29 -29.98 9.39
C GLN A 574 -34.50 -29.87 10.69
N TYR A 575 -33.44 -30.67 10.78
CA TYR A 575 -32.48 -30.67 11.89
C TYR A 575 -31.27 -29.83 11.49
N ILE A 576 -31.05 -28.70 12.17
CA ILE A 576 -30.04 -27.70 11.87
C ILE A 576 -28.98 -27.70 12.97
N GLN A 577 -27.71 -27.79 12.56
CA GLN A 577 -26.57 -27.68 13.46
C GLN A 577 -26.26 -26.20 13.73
N VAL A 578 -26.19 -25.81 15.00
CA VAL A 578 -25.80 -24.48 15.46
C VAL A 578 -24.46 -24.58 16.19
N ILE A 579 -23.51 -23.71 15.82
CA ILE A 579 -22.14 -23.69 16.36
C ILE A 579 -21.98 -22.44 17.22
N LYS A 580 -21.55 -22.61 18.48
CA LYS A 580 -21.20 -21.51 19.39
C LYS A 580 -19.72 -21.61 19.75
N GLU A 581 -18.95 -20.63 19.29
CA GLU A 581 -17.51 -20.52 19.54
C GLU A 581 -17.22 -19.36 20.51
N LYS A 582 -16.48 -19.64 21.58
CA LYS A 582 -16.16 -18.65 22.63
C LYS A 582 -14.75 -18.10 22.44
N SER A 583 -14.64 -16.79 22.21
CA SER A 583 -13.36 -16.09 22.03
C SER A 583 -12.74 -15.59 23.35
N CYS A 584 -11.48 -15.94 23.63
CA CYS A 584 -10.76 -15.57 24.86
C CYS A 584 -9.90 -14.30 24.71
N PRO A 585 -9.75 -13.46 25.76
CA PRO A 585 -8.83 -12.32 25.75
C PRO A 585 -7.36 -12.75 25.84
N ALA A 586 -6.44 -12.01 25.22
CA ALA A 586 -5.01 -12.30 25.24
C ALA A 586 -4.38 -12.02 26.62
N PHE A 587 -4.21 -13.05 27.45
CA PHE A 587 -3.54 -12.96 28.76
C PHE A 587 -2.78 -14.27 29.10
N ASN A 588 -1.66 -14.14 29.82
CA ASN A 588 -0.71 -15.23 30.11
C ASN A 588 -0.82 -15.64 31.59
N SER A 589 -1.44 -16.79 31.88
CA SER A 589 -1.64 -17.36 33.23
C SER A 589 -1.94 -18.87 33.13
N ASP A 590 -1.70 -19.65 34.18
CA ASP A 590 -1.69 -21.13 34.12
C ASP A 590 -2.99 -21.86 34.60
N GLU A 591 -4.09 -21.17 34.91
CA GLU A 591 -5.36 -21.83 35.34
C GLU A 591 -6.54 -21.63 34.38
N LEU A 592 -7.24 -22.73 34.11
CA LEU A 592 -8.35 -22.86 33.15
C LEU A 592 -9.70 -22.56 33.83
N SER A 593 -10.62 -21.91 33.09
CA SER A 593 -12.00 -21.61 33.48
C SER A 593 -12.79 -22.88 33.84
N GLU A 594 -13.88 -22.76 34.60
CA GLU A 594 -14.74 -23.91 35.00
C GLU A 594 -15.33 -24.67 33.80
N ASP A 595 -15.52 -23.99 32.67
CA ASP A 595 -15.93 -24.58 31.40
C ASP A 595 -14.76 -25.10 30.55
N GLY A 596 -13.52 -24.95 31.04
CA GLY A 596 -12.32 -25.46 30.39
C GLY A 596 -11.88 -24.70 29.14
N CYS A 597 -12.48 -23.55 28.82
CA CYS A 597 -12.23 -22.84 27.56
C CYS A 597 -11.16 -21.73 27.66
N CYS A 598 -11.24 -20.83 28.64
CA CYS A 598 -10.31 -19.68 28.76
C CYS A 598 -9.46 -19.73 30.04
N LEU A 599 -8.27 -19.13 30.02
CA LEU A 599 -7.43 -18.98 31.22
C LEU A 599 -7.93 -17.79 32.08
N VAL A 600 -8.12 -17.99 33.39
CA VAL A 600 -8.68 -16.99 34.32
C VAL A 600 -7.92 -16.92 35.65
N CYS A 601 -7.80 -15.73 36.23
CA CYS A 601 -7.19 -15.52 37.55
C CYS A 601 -8.27 -15.48 38.65
N ARG A 602 -8.35 -16.51 39.51
CA ARG A 602 -9.15 -16.43 40.75
C ARG A 602 -8.30 -15.84 41.88
N ARG A 603 -8.57 -14.58 42.27
CA ARG A 603 -8.17 -14.10 43.61
C ARG A 603 -9.01 -14.86 44.64
N ILE A 604 -8.43 -15.84 45.33
CA ILE A 604 -9.03 -16.43 46.51
C ILE A 604 -9.11 -15.32 47.58
N PRO A 605 -10.29 -14.87 48.03
CA PRO A 605 -10.37 -13.92 49.13
C PRO A 605 -9.87 -14.65 50.38
N LYS A 606 -8.73 -14.23 50.93
CA LYS A 606 -8.29 -14.71 52.24
C LYS A 606 -9.28 -14.17 53.27
N LEU A 607 -10.30 -14.93 53.63
CA LEU A 607 -11.21 -14.60 54.74
C LEU A 607 -10.41 -14.48 56.05
N CYS A 608 -10.83 -13.62 56.97
CA CYS A 608 -10.21 -13.53 58.29
C CYS A 608 -10.34 -14.87 59.05
N MET A 609 -9.24 -15.59 59.17
CA MET A 609 -9.21 -16.92 59.78
C MET A 609 -8.03 -17.07 60.73
N LYS A 610 -8.14 -18.07 61.62
CA LYS A 610 -7.05 -18.47 62.51
C LYS A 610 -6.06 -19.32 61.74
N HIS A 611 -4.79 -18.92 61.82
CA HIS A 611 -3.66 -19.69 61.32
C HIS A 611 -2.86 -20.23 62.50
N ASN A 612 -2.20 -21.37 62.31
CA ASN A 612 -1.28 -21.96 63.27
C ASN A 612 0.10 -22.13 62.63
N ILE A 613 1.13 -21.85 63.40
CA ILE A 613 2.52 -22.12 63.04
C ILE A 613 3.18 -22.86 64.20
N THR A 614 4.12 -23.74 63.89
CA THR A 614 4.91 -24.41 64.92
C THR A 614 6.28 -23.76 64.99
N THR A 615 6.67 -23.29 66.16
CA THR A 615 7.98 -22.64 66.36
C THR A 615 8.50 -22.87 67.77
N VAL A 616 9.81 -22.71 67.96
CA VAL A 616 10.44 -22.84 69.27
C VAL A 616 10.28 -21.53 70.02
N ILE A 617 9.68 -21.57 71.21
CA ILE A 617 9.58 -20.38 72.06
C ILE A 617 10.93 -20.16 72.72
N ASN A 618 11.51 -18.98 72.49
CA ASN A 618 12.70 -18.50 73.17
C ASN A 618 12.31 -17.31 74.05
N TYR A 619 12.45 -17.48 75.37
CA TYR A 619 12.12 -16.44 76.34
C TYR A 619 13.19 -16.41 77.43
N ASN A 620 13.80 -15.24 77.64
CA ASN A 620 14.88 -15.01 78.61
C ASN A 620 16.03 -16.02 78.54
N GLY A 621 16.42 -16.44 77.33
CA GLY A 621 17.53 -17.38 77.12
C GLY A 621 17.19 -18.85 77.39
N CYS A 622 15.93 -19.15 77.70
CA CYS A 622 15.40 -20.51 77.82
C CYS A 622 14.55 -20.85 76.59
N VAL A 623 14.69 -22.06 76.09
CA VAL A 623 14.05 -22.51 74.84
C VAL A 623 13.12 -23.68 75.08
N SER A 624 12.01 -23.75 74.34
CA SER A 624 11.14 -24.92 74.41
C SER A 624 11.86 -26.14 73.82
N PRO A 625 11.85 -27.29 74.49
CA PRO A 625 12.60 -28.46 74.04
C PRO A 625 12.09 -29.02 72.71
N ALA A 626 10.86 -28.69 72.32
CA ALA A 626 10.29 -28.97 71.01
C ALA A 626 9.55 -27.73 70.47
N PRO A 627 9.36 -27.61 69.14
CA PRO A 627 8.49 -26.60 68.55
C PRO A 627 7.06 -26.72 69.11
N VAL A 628 6.49 -25.60 69.52
CA VAL A 628 5.12 -25.51 70.02
C VAL A 628 4.23 -24.76 69.02
N GLU A 629 2.96 -25.14 68.99
CA GLU A 629 1.98 -24.51 68.12
C GLU A 629 1.55 -23.14 68.66
N ILE A 630 1.75 -22.10 67.85
CA ILE A 630 1.31 -20.73 68.09
C ILE A 630 0.28 -20.36 67.03
N THR A 631 -0.82 -19.75 67.47
CA THR A 631 -1.89 -19.31 66.58
C THR A 631 -1.98 -17.79 66.49
N TYR A 632 -2.37 -17.31 65.31
CA TYR A 632 -2.59 -15.89 65.03
C TYR A 632 -3.74 -15.70 64.02
N CYS A 633 -4.24 -14.47 63.90
CA CYS A 633 -5.29 -14.13 62.95
C CYS A 633 -4.70 -13.46 61.72
N GLU A 634 -5.11 -13.90 60.53
CA GLU A 634 -4.74 -13.25 59.27
C GLU A 634 -5.85 -13.41 58.25
N GLY A 635 -6.14 -12.33 57.54
CA GLY A 635 -7.06 -12.30 56.41
C GLY A 635 -7.55 -10.90 56.10
N SER A 636 -8.42 -10.83 55.11
CA SER A 636 -9.04 -9.60 54.59
C SER A 636 -10.37 -9.37 55.27
N CYS A 637 -10.64 -8.12 55.63
CA CYS A 637 -11.86 -7.65 56.26
C CYS A 637 -12.40 -6.45 55.50
N ASP A 638 -13.72 -6.22 55.57
CA ASP A 638 -14.37 -5.18 54.78
C ASP A 638 -13.97 -3.78 55.24
N ALA A 639 -13.55 -2.96 54.29
CA ALA A 639 -13.39 -1.53 54.46
C ALA A 639 -13.97 -0.80 53.26
N TYR A 640 -14.72 0.28 53.51
CA TYR A 640 -15.25 1.12 52.45
C TYR A 640 -15.32 2.58 52.88
N SER A 641 -15.21 3.45 51.89
CA SER A 641 -15.60 4.84 51.98
C SER A 641 -16.62 5.11 50.89
N ARG A 642 -17.85 5.47 51.27
CA ARG A 642 -18.94 5.67 50.32
C ARG A 642 -19.76 6.89 50.69
N TYR A 643 -20.09 7.68 49.68
CA TYR A 643 -21.01 8.78 49.82
C TYR A 643 -22.40 8.29 50.25
N SER A 644 -22.92 8.84 51.34
CA SER A 644 -24.25 8.55 51.85
C SER A 644 -25.17 9.71 51.50
N GLN A 645 -26.12 9.47 50.61
CA GLN A 645 -27.08 10.49 50.18
C GLN A 645 -27.98 10.95 51.34
N THR A 646 -28.24 10.07 52.32
CA THR A 646 -29.05 10.36 53.51
C THR A 646 -28.36 11.33 54.46
N THR A 647 -27.04 11.30 54.55
CA THR A 647 -26.25 12.19 55.42
C THR A 647 -25.50 13.27 54.65
N ASN A 648 -25.54 13.23 53.31
CA ASN A 648 -24.79 14.09 52.38
C ASN A 648 -23.28 14.18 52.70
N THR A 649 -22.70 13.08 53.17
CA THR A 649 -21.30 13.00 53.60
C THR A 649 -20.68 11.66 53.20
N MET A 650 -19.35 11.60 53.15
CA MET A 650 -18.63 10.34 52.98
C MET A 650 -18.67 9.55 54.29
N VAL A 651 -19.21 8.32 54.24
CA VAL A 651 -19.23 7.40 55.38
C VAL A 651 -18.11 6.40 55.21
N HIS A 652 -17.29 6.27 56.25
CA HIS A 652 -16.16 5.37 56.30
C HIS A 652 -16.48 4.22 57.26
N LYS A 653 -16.16 2.99 56.86
CA LYS A 653 -16.15 1.82 57.74
C LYS A 653 -14.86 1.07 57.47
N CYS A 654 -14.10 0.75 58.51
CA CYS A 654 -12.99 -0.17 58.41
C CYS A 654 -13.12 -1.26 59.45
N SER A 655 -12.70 -2.46 59.08
CA SER A 655 -12.58 -3.57 60.00
C SER A 655 -11.26 -4.28 59.78
N CYS A 656 -10.66 -4.76 60.87
CA CYS A 656 -9.39 -5.48 60.87
C CYS A 656 -9.59 -6.92 61.39
N CYS A 657 -8.82 -7.85 60.84
CA CYS A 657 -8.84 -9.24 61.28
C CYS A 657 -8.12 -9.37 62.62
N GLN A 658 -8.85 -9.66 63.70
CA GLN A 658 -8.32 -9.69 65.05
C GLN A 658 -8.84 -10.90 65.85
N GLU A 659 -8.14 -11.24 66.92
CA GLU A 659 -8.53 -12.28 67.86
C GLU A 659 -9.71 -11.82 68.72
N ILE A 660 -10.80 -12.60 68.71
CA ILE A 660 -11.99 -12.34 69.54
C ILE A 660 -12.06 -13.26 70.76
N LYS A 661 -11.22 -14.30 70.79
CA LYS A 661 -11.12 -15.22 71.92
C LYS A 661 -9.72 -15.79 72.01
N THR A 662 -9.11 -15.69 73.20
CA THR A 662 -7.78 -16.24 73.50
C THR A 662 -7.79 -17.11 74.75
N SER A 663 -6.81 -18.00 74.86
CA SER A 663 -6.53 -18.82 76.03
C SER A 663 -5.03 -18.70 76.39
N LYS A 664 -4.64 -19.10 77.60
CA LYS A 664 -3.22 -19.15 78.00
C LYS A 664 -2.76 -20.60 78.04
N ARG A 665 -1.70 -20.92 77.28
CA ARG A 665 -1.06 -22.25 77.29
C ARG A 665 0.28 -22.16 77.99
N LYS A 666 0.68 -23.23 78.68
CA LYS A 666 1.96 -23.34 79.38
C LYS A 666 2.90 -24.28 78.65
N VAL A 667 4.16 -23.91 78.60
CA VAL A 667 5.26 -24.76 78.14
C VAL A 667 6.43 -24.63 79.12
N THR A 668 7.03 -25.75 79.48
CA THR A 668 8.27 -25.76 80.27
C THR A 668 9.44 -25.58 79.33
N LEU A 669 10.16 -24.47 79.49
CA LEU A 669 11.37 -24.14 78.72
C LEU A 669 12.59 -24.70 79.44
N THR A 670 13.59 -25.15 78.68
CA THR A 670 14.88 -25.56 79.21
C THR A 670 15.88 -24.44 79.01
N CYS A 671 16.49 -24.00 80.10
CA CYS A 671 17.51 -22.96 80.10
C CYS A 671 18.90 -23.56 79.85
N SER A 672 19.83 -22.75 79.36
CA SER A 672 21.20 -23.20 79.05
C SER A 672 21.99 -23.68 80.27
N ASP A 673 21.57 -23.32 81.49
CA ASP A 673 22.13 -23.77 82.76
C ASP A 673 21.54 -25.11 83.26
N GLY A 674 20.65 -25.74 82.49
CA GLY A 674 20.01 -27.01 82.81
C GLY A 674 18.76 -26.90 83.69
N THR A 675 18.38 -25.68 84.12
CA THR A 675 17.13 -25.46 84.85
C THR A 675 15.92 -25.42 83.92
N SER A 676 14.72 -25.61 84.48
CA SER A 676 13.47 -25.61 83.73
C SER A 676 12.56 -24.46 84.20
N LEU A 677 11.99 -23.72 83.26
CA LEU A 677 11.13 -22.55 83.50
C LEU A 677 9.76 -22.73 82.84
N ASP A 678 8.68 -22.70 83.61
CA ASP A 678 7.32 -22.72 83.07
C ASP A 678 6.93 -21.34 82.52
N HIS A 679 6.79 -21.24 81.20
CA HIS A 679 6.36 -20.04 80.51
C HIS A 679 4.92 -20.17 80.01
N SER A 680 4.11 -19.12 80.19
CA SER A 680 2.73 -19.06 79.68
C SER A 680 2.64 -18.10 78.50
N TYR A 681 2.13 -18.56 77.36
CA TYR A 681 1.90 -17.74 76.17
C TYR A 681 0.41 -17.70 75.79
N ILE A 682 0.04 -16.68 75.02
CA ILE A 682 -1.34 -16.47 74.56
C ILE A 682 -1.55 -17.33 73.30
N TYR A 683 -2.65 -18.08 73.30
CA TYR A 683 -3.09 -18.89 72.19
C TYR A 683 -4.42 -18.36 71.67
N VAL A 684 -4.48 -18.00 70.39
CA VAL A 684 -5.71 -17.52 69.75
C VAL A 684 -6.64 -18.70 69.48
N GLU A 685 -7.87 -18.61 69.98
CA GLU A 685 -8.89 -19.64 69.77
C GLU A 685 -9.75 -19.33 68.54
N LYS A 686 -10.12 -18.06 68.36
CA LYS A 686 -11.02 -17.60 67.30
C LYS A 686 -10.67 -16.18 66.81
N CYS A 687 -10.77 -16.00 65.49
CA CYS A 687 -10.57 -14.74 64.78
C CYS A 687 -11.89 -14.24 64.18
N SER A 688 -12.04 -12.92 64.07
CA SER A 688 -13.13 -12.29 63.33
C SER A 688 -12.71 -10.90 62.85
N CYS A 689 -13.43 -10.35 61.87
CA CYS A 689 -13.32 -8.94 61.54
C CYS A 689 -13.96 -8.11 62.65
N VAL A 690 -13.19 -7.18 63.22
CA VAL A 690 -13.60 -6.26 64.27
C VAL A 690 -13.50 -4.84 63.74
N ASP A 691 -14.50 -4.01 64.01
CA ASP A 691 -14.49 -2.61 63.57
C ASP A 691 -13.29 -1.87 64.17
N ALA A 692 -12.58 -1.13 63.32
CA ALA A 692 -11.39 -0.37 63.66
C ALA A 692 -11.57 1.09 63.25
N GLU A 693 -11.00 2.02 64.01
CA GLU A 693 -11.02 3.42 63.64
C GLU A 693 -10.15 3.67 62.41
N CYS A 694 -10.77 4.32 61.43
CA CYS A 694 -10.18 4.96 60.27
C CYS A 694 -10.92 6.28 60.04
#